data_AF-A0A540VGD5-F1
#
_entry.id   AF-A0A540VGD5-F1
#
_cell.length_a   1.000
_cell.length_b   1.000
_cell.length_c   1.000
_cell.angle_alpha   90.00
_cell.angle_beta   90.00
_cell.angle_gamma   90.00
#
_symmetry.space_group_name_H-M   'P 1'
#
loop_
_entity.id
_entity.type
_entity.pdbx_description
1 polymer ?
#
loop_
_entity_poly.entity_id
_entity_poly.type
_entity_poly.pdbx_seq_one_letter_code
_entity_poly.pdbx_strand_id
1 'polypeptide(L)'
;MKWSRLDWILLLAVTLLAAGLRFYRLGEVPPGFQFDEAFNAIDARLVLQGHRPLFLPANAGREVLYTYWQALLASLFGLNVYTLRLASALAGIVAVPATYLLLRTLLRQGSRAIALFTSLALCLSLWHIHFSHYGIRVITMPVIFSGLFGLYWLGHHGSSRRVRLAAYGLAGVLAGLSVWTHPTGRFVPFVLILYTAWLWWRSPAHRRLHLDSPVGGLLLTGAVAFLVFLPLGLEFYRHPEFFFGHASEVSVFAPRVGGDAPWRVLMGNFFRVLGMFSVAGDREWTHNLAGRPVFDPLMAIPFYIGLILWAERLWRRRGEAGDVDALALLALWAGIMLFPSILSEAAPNYSRTLPALPALFVPVGLGLHWLWERRHPVPWLGPALVAVIVPVSGGLAAYDYFGRFANSPEVYYMYDAEKLDALAYLAELTGDNQVYLSQLWGDMHATVFYLRGNLGIKSLDTTDTLVLPPPGQGAVYAFPPEQKRRAERLAESWPALRLDVVPDRYGEPLLYTLALRPEDAQEWPAPYEPTQTHTAAFQGAPTLLGMRPESDAPALRLYWRADEPMGQSLTSFVHLLDQDGHRVAQMDKLPGNGSYATIHWTPGERVIDRYPLNVLDLCAGGETLRVQVGWYQAGVEGALDAQPLRRADAPGHTALAGQMTLPFIGQPPAQMEPPVRLDLPLREDLALVGYGLTGEDLQAGAPVTLDLYWHSTRPADAPPPTEEPVTLYLARTGQREVLWEGQLAPEGYWAAGEVLCRRLRLRLPAEAAPGTYRLEVDLNEARSPDPTPLADLTLGPSTRLFQPPALTLSTEAILGEPDGSHGQARLLGLATLDWQSPQENPAGAPSLAVDLVWEARSPFPSSYKVFVHLVDQHGQIVAQSDAVPGPDYPVTRWLPGEVVVDRHILAVSGELPPGRYQLFAGLYDPVSAQRLPAYDGTAQRLPDDRVSLGEVTWPPAAP
;
A
#
# COMPACT_ATOMS: atom_id res chain seq x y z
N MET A 1 -51.40 -31.26 7.87
CA MET A 1 -51.58 -31.36 6.40
C MET A 1 -51.04 -32.72 5.95
N LYS A 2 -51.72 -33.47 5.08
CA LYS A 2 -51.22 -34.77 4.60
C LYS A 2 -50.47 -34.59 3.28
N TRP A 3 -49.17 -34.90 3.27
CA TRP A 3 -48.36 -34.94 2.05
C TRP A 3 -48.73 -36.17 1.22
N SER A 4 -49.01 -35.98 -0.06
CA SER A 4 -49.30 -37.07 -1.00
C SER A 4 -48.05 -37.51 -1.75
N ARG A 5 -48.09 -38.70 -2.38
CA ARG A 5 -47.03 -39.16 -3.30
C ARG A 5 -46.77 -38.13 -4.42
N LEU A 6 -47.83 -37.51 -4.94
CA LEU A 6 -47.72 -36.47 -5.96
C LEU A 6 -46.94 -35.24 -5.46
N ASP A 7 -47.13 -34.81 -4.21
CA ASP A 7 -46.39 -33.65 -3.66
C ASP A 7 -44.88 -33.93 -3.67
N TRP A 8 -44.46 -35.16 -3.33
CA TRP A 8 -43.04 -35.56 -3.35
C TRP A 8 -42.48 -35.69 -4.77
N ILE A 9 -43.25 -36.21 -5.71
CA ILE A 9 -42.85 -36.30 -7.12
C ILE A 9 -42.65 -34.90 -7.70
N LEU A 10 -43.58 -33.98 -7.46
CA LEU A 10 -43.47 -32.60 -7.94
C LEU A 10 -42.28 -31.87 -7.32
N LEU A 11 -42.05 -32.04 -6.01
CA LEU A 11 -40.89 -31.49 -5.33
C LEU A 11 -39.58 -32.02 -5.91
N LEU A 12 -39.48 -33.33 -6.15
CA LEU A 12 -38.31 -33.94 -6.77
C LEU A 12 -38.10 -33.42 -8.19
N ALA A 13 -39.15 -33.37 -9.00
CA ALA A 13 -39.08 -32.92 -10.39
C ALA A 13 -38.59 -31.47 -10.51
N VAL A 14 -39.15 -30.54 -9.72
CA VAL A 14 -38.70 -29.14 -9.75
C VAL A 14 -37.28 -28.98 -9.19
N THR A 15 -36.87 -29.83 -8.24
CA THR A 15 -35.49 -29.83 -7.71
C THR A 15 -34.49 -30.33 -8.74
N LEU A 16 -34.81 -31.41 -9.46
CA LEU A 16 -33.96 -31.93 -10.55
C LEU A 16 -33.86 -30.94 -11.71
N LEU A 17 -34.96 -30.25 -12.05
CA LEU A 17 -34.95 -29.17 -13.04
C LEU A 17 -34.06 -28.00 -12.58
N ALA A 18 -34.17 -27.60 -11.32
CA ALA A 18 -33.29 -26.57 -10.75
C ALA A 18 -31.82 -27.00 -10.82
N ALA A 19 -31.50 -28.23 -10.43
CA ALA A 19 -30.15 -28.78 -10.51
C ALA A 19 -29.62 -28.82 -11.94
N GLY A 20 -30.41 -29.30 -12.90
CA GLY A 20 -30.03 -29.33 -14.31
C GLY A 20 -29.68 -27.93 -14.84
N LEU A 21 -30.50 -26.92 -14.52
CA LEU A 21 -30.23 -25.54 -14.93
C LEU A 21 -29.04 -24.90 -14.20
N ARG A 22 -28.74 -25.26 -12.95
CA ARG A 22 -27.64 -24.65 -12.16
C ARG A 22 -26.29 -25.31 -12.39
N PHE A 23 -26.27 -26.57 -12.82
CA PHE A 23 -25.02 -27.28 -13.14
C PHE A 23 -24.65 -27.18 -14.62
N TYR A 24 -25.61 -26.90 -15.50
CA TYR A 24 -25.32 -26.71 -16.92
C TYR A 24 -24.37 -25.51 -17.12
N ARG A 25 -23.18 -25.78 -17.67
CA ARG A 25 -22.12 -24.79 -17.92
C ARG A 25 -21.69 -24.00 -16.67
N LEU A 26 -21.84 -24.58 -15.48
CA LEU A 26 -21.32 -23.99 -14.25
C LEU A 26 -19.80 -23.88 -14.33
N GLY A 27 -19.25 -22.71 -14.02
CA GLY A 27 -17.82 -22.42 -14.17
C GLY A 27 -17.41 -21.95 -15.57
N GLU A 28 -18.25 -22.12 -16.59
CA GLU A 28 -18.04 -21.57 -17.94
C GLU A 28 -18.87 -20.31 -18.20
N VAL A 29 -20.08 -20.25 -17.64
CA VAL A 29 -20.95 -19.07 -17.73
C VAL A 29 -21.17 -18.56 -16.32
N PRO A 30 -20.83 -17.29 -16.02
CA PRO A 30 -20.20 -16.28 -16.91
C PRO A 30 -18.74 -16.64 -17.34
N PRO A 31 -18.22 -16.11 -18.47
CA PRO A 31 -16.96 -16.55 -19.10
C PRO A 31 -15.68 -16.18 -18.36
N GLY A 32 -15.71 -15.22 -17.43
CA GLY A 32 -14.54 -14.75 -16.69
C GLY A 32 -14.59 -15.07 -15.20
N PHE A 33 -13.66 -14.52 -14.44
CA PHE A 33 -13.60 -14.63 -12.98
C PHE A 33 -13.76 -13.26 -12.35
N GLN A 34 -15.01 -12.88 -12.08
CA GLN A 34 -15.34 -11.51 -11.72
C GLN A 34 -14.66 -11.07 -10.42
N PHE A 35 -14.35 -9.77 -10.36
CA PHE A 35 -13.70 -9.09 -9.24
C PHE A 35 -14.12 -9.52 -7.82
N ASP A 36 -15.43 -9.63 -7.53
CA ASP A 36 -15.92 -10.09 -6.22
C ASP A 36 -15.67 -11.59 -5.99
N GLU A 37 -15.77 -12.42 -7.03
CA GLU A 37 -15.43 -13.85 -6.96
C GLU A 37 -13.94 -14.05 -6.66
N ALA A 38 -13.06 -13.22 -7.23
CA ALA A 38 -11.63 -13.24 -6.96
C ALA A 38 -11.33 -12.95 -5.49
N PHE A 39 -11.97 -11.94 -4.91
CA PHE A 39 -11.84 -11.71 -3.48
C PHE A 39 -12.43 -12.82 -2.62
N ASN A 40 -13.57 -13.41 -3.01
CA ASN A 40 -14.13 -14.56 -2.30
C ASN A 40 -13.11 -15.72 -2.27
N ALA A 41 -12.32 -15.89 -3.34
CA ALA A 41 -11.25 -16.87 -3.39
C ALA A 41 -10.06 -16.52 -2.49
N ILE A 42 -9.64 -15.25 -2.44
CA ILE A 42 -8.61 -14.76 -1.52
C ILE A 42 -9.05 -15.02 -0.06
N ASP A 43 -10.28 -14.67 0.29
CA ASP A 43 -10.82 -14.86 1.63
C ASP A 43 -10.97 -16.35 1.97
N ALA A 44 -11.43 -17.18 1.04
CA ALA A 44 -11.52 -18.62 1.24
C ALA A 44 -10.13 -19.26 1.44
N ARG A 45 -9.10 -18.79 0.71
CA ARG A 45 -7.70 -19.22 0.90
C ARG A 45 -7.21 -18.88 2.31
N LEU A 46 -7.52 -17.68 2.81
CA LEU A 46 -7.18 -17.25 4.17
C LEU A 46 -7.79 -18.18 5.24
N VAL A 47 -9.06 -18.57 5.06
CA VAL A 47 -9.73 -19.55 5.94
C VAL A 47 -9.09 -20.93 5.87
N LEU A 48 -8.75 -21.40 4.66
CA LEU A 48 -8.07 -22.69 4.45
C LEU A 48 -6.68 -22.73 5.11
N GLN A 49 -6.00 -21.59 5.21
CA GLN A 49 -4.72 -21.43 5.91
C GLN A 49 -4.85 -21.42 7.45
N GLY A 50 -6.06 -21.56 7.99
CA GLY A 50 -6.30 -21.68 9.43
C GLY A 50 -6.84 -20.41 10.10
N HIS A 51 -6.94 -19.29 9.38
CA HIS A 51 -7.53 -18.07 9.93
C HIS A 51 -9.03 -18.25 10.17
N ARG A 52 -9.55 -17.59 11.22
CA ARG A 52 -10.97 -17.66 11.63
C ARG A 52 -11.53 -16.25 11.84
N PRO A 53 -11.59 -15.41 10.78
CA PRO A 53 -12.10 -14.05 10.91
C PRO A 53 -13.59 -14.03 11.30
N LEU A 54 -14.00 -13.00 12.04
CA LEU A 54 -15.40 -12.71 12.30
C LEU A 54 -15.99 -11.77 11.24
N PHE A 55 -15.14 -10.97 10.60
CA PHE A 55 -15.47 -10.06 9.50
C PHE A 55 -14.27 -9.95 8.54
N LEU A 56 -14.54 -9.70 7.26
CA LEU A 56 -13.51 -9.58 6.21
C LEU A 56 -13.50 -8.13 5.71
N PRO A 57 -12.51 -7.30 6.06
CA PRO A 57 -12.54 -5.86 5.78
C PRO A 57 -12.26 -5.49 4.31
N ALA A 58 -11.61 -6.37 3.55
CA ALA A 58 -11.33 -6.14 2.14
C ALA A 58 -12.63 -5.99 1.30
N ASN A 59 -12.52 -5.29 0.16
CA ASN A 59 -13.63 -5.08 -0.78
C ASN A 59 -14.92 -4.52 -0.11
N ALA A 60 -14.76 -3.38 0.56
CA ALA A 60 -15.85 -2.67 1.25
C ALA A 60 -16.51 -3.42 2.42
N GLY A 61 -15.88 -4.49 2.92
CA GLY A 61 -16.35 -5.25 4.07
C GLY A 61 -17.36 -6.34 3.72
N ARG A 62 -17.12 -7.57 4.20
CA ARG A 62 -17.96 -8.74 3.94
C ARG A 62 -18.18 -9.61 5.16
N GLU A 63 -19.36 -10.18 5.24
CA GLU A 63 -19.71 -11.15 6.27
C GLU A 63 -19.24 -12.57 5.92
N VAL A 64 -18.83 -13.31 6.94
CA VAL A 64 -17.94 -14.46 6.78
C VAL A 64 -18.63 -15.78 6.47
N LEU A 65 -19.95 -15.91 6.68
CA LEU A 65 -20.59 -17.23 6.63
C LEU A 65 -20.53 -17.87 5.23
N TYR A 66 -20.67 -17.05 4.18
CA TYR A 66 -20.55 -17.53 2.80
C TYR A 66 -19.11 -17.93 2.45
N THR A 67 -18.12 -17.20 2.94
CA THR A 67 -16.70 -17.56 2.79
C THR A 67 -16.39 -18.90 3.47
N TYR A 68 -16.91 -19.14 4.68
CA TYR A 68 -16.77 -20.45 5.33
C TYR A 68 -17.42 -21.58 4.52
N TRP A 69 -18.58 -21.31 3.91
CA TRP A 69 -19.24 -22.26 3.01
C TRP A 69 -18.39 -22.56 1.77
N GLN A 70 -17.82 -21.54 1.13
CA GLN A 70 -16.92 -21.71 0.00
C GLN A 70 -15.62 -22.42 0.37
N ALA A 71 -15.02 -22.08 1.52
CA ALA A 71 -13.81 -22.74 2.02
C ALA A 71 -14.06 -24.23 2.32
N LEU A 72 -15.24 -24.59 2.84
CA LEU A 72 -15.63 -25.99 3.03
C LEU A 72 -15.72 -26.75 1.70
N LEU A 73 -16.29 -26.15 0.66
CA LEU A 73 -16.32 -26.80 -0.66
C LEU A 73 -14.91 -26.86 -1.29
N ALA A 74 -14.12 -25.81 -1.11
CA ALA A 74 -12.75 -25.74 -1.60
C ALA A 74 -11.82 -26.74 -0.93
N SER A 75 -12.04 -27.11 0.34
CA SER A 75 -11.28 -28.17 1.00
C SER A 75 -11.59 -29.57 0.45
N LEU A 76 -12.76 -29.76 -0.18
CA LEU A 76 -13.19 -31.03 -0.77
C LEU A 76 -12.83 -31.15 -2.25
N PHE A 77 -12.95 -30.07 -3.02
CA PHE A 77 -12.84 -30.08 -4.49
C PHE A 77 -11.70 -29.20 -5.04
N GLY A 78 -10.93 -28.56 -4.16
CA GLY A 78 -9.93 -27.55 -4.54
C GLY A 78 -10.55 -26.17 -4.76
N LEU A 79 -9.73 -25.14 -4.57
CA LEU A 79 -10.12 -23.73 -4.74
C LEU A 79 -9.96 -23.32 -6.21
N ASN A 80 -11.09 -23.21 -6.91
CA ASN A 80 -11.17 -22.76 -8.31
C ASN A 80 -12.55 -22.11 -8.57
N VAL A 81 -12.73 -21.50 -9.74
CA VAL A 81 -13.96 -20.78 -10.12
C VAL A 81 -15.19 -21.68 -10.05
N TYR A 82 -15.09 -22.93 -10.51
CA TYR A 82 -16.19 -23.89 -10.45
C TYR A 82 -16.63 -24.14 -9.01
N THR A 83 -15.70 -24.40 -8.08
CA THR A 83 -16.02 -24.66 -6.67
C THR A 83 -16.62 -23.44 -5.97
N LEU A 84 -16.15 -22.23 -6.29
CA LEU A 84 -16.74 -21.00 -5.75
C LEU A 84 -18.18 -20.80 -6.21
N ARG A 85 -18.47 -21.10 -7.48
CA ARG A 85 -19.82 -21.02 -8.05
C ARG A 85 -20.72 -22.18 -7.63
N LEU A 86 -20.14 -23.34 -7.33
CA LEU A 86 -20.84 -24.49 -6.76
C LEU A 86 -21.55 -24.11 -5.44
N ALA A 87 -20.93 -23.24 -4.63
CA ALA A 87 -21.54 -22.71 -3.41
C ALA A 87 -22.87 -22.00 -3.69
N SER A 88 -22.91 -21.13 -4.70
CA SER A 88 -24.11 -20.43 -5.16
C SER A 88 -25.12 -21.36 -5.84
N ALA A 89 -24.64 -22.28 -6.66
CA ALA A 89 -25.48 -23.24 -7.36
C ALA A 89 -26.27 -24.10 -6.38
N LEU A 90 -25.61 -24.61 -5.34
CA LEU A 90 -26.26 -25.40 -4.28
C LEU A 90 -27.29 -24.56 -3.52
N ALA A 91 -26.98 -23.32 -3.16
CA ALA A 91 -27.94 -22.43 -2.51
C ALA A 91 -29.16 -22.15 -3.40
N GLY A 92 -28.95 -21.87 -4.69
CA GLY A 92 -30.03 -21.68 -5.67
C GLY A 92 -30.88 -22.94 -5.88
N ILE A 93 -30.25 -24.13 -5.93
CA ILE A 93 -30.97 -25.41 -6.02
C ILE A 93 -31.84 -25.63 -4.78
N VAL A 94 -31.36 -25.30 -3.58
CA VAL A 94 -32.11 -25.46 -2.32
C VAL A 94 -33.22 -24.42 -2.17
N ALA A 95 -33.06 -23.21 -2.72
CA ALA A 95 -34.07 -22.15 -2.64
C ALA A 95 -35.41 -22.53 -3.30
N VAL A 96 -35.35 -23.31 -4.39
CA VAL A 96 -36.54 -23.77 -5.13
C VAL A 96 -37.43 -24.72 -4.29
N PRO A 97 -36.95 -25.87 -3.80
CA PRO A 97 -37.73 -26.73 -2.92
C PRO A 97 -38.07 -26.05 -1.59
N ALA A 98 -37.20 -25.20 -1.04
CA ALA A 98 -37.52 -24.43 0.17
C ALA A 98 -38.76 -23.54 -0.04
N THR A 99 -38.87 -22.90 -1.20
CA THR A 99 -40.05 -22.10 -1.60
C THR A 99 -41.30 -22.98 -1.71
N TYR A 100 -41.19 -24.16 -2.33
CA TYR A 100 -42.31 -25.10 -2.43
C TYR A 100 -42.81 -25.54 -1.05
N LEU A 101 -41.88 -25.97 -0.19
CA LEU A 101 -42.18 -26.44 1.17
C LEU A 101 -42.80 -25.32 2.02
N LEU A 102 -42.28 -24.10 1.91
CA LEU A 102 -42.81 -22.92 2.59
C LEU A 102 -44.26 -22.67 2.18
N LEU A 103 -44.54 -22.49 0.89
CA LEU A 103 -45.87 -22.14 0.41
C LEU A 103 -46.87 -23.27 0.63
N ARG A 104 -46.44 -24.52 0.50
CA ARG A 104 -47.27 -25.69 0.82
C ARG A 104 -47.67 -25.72 2.29
N THR A 105 -46.83 -25.19 3.18
CA THR A 105 -47.08 -25.12 4.63
C THR A 105 -47.93 -23.92 5.02
N LEU A 106 -47.71 -22.76 4.40
CA LEU A 106 -48.36 -21.50 4.72
C LEU A 106 -49.79 -21.40 4.17
N LEU A 107 -49.99 -21.83 2.92
CA LEU A 107 -51.27 -21.68 2.22
C LEU A 107 -52.17 -22.91 2.41
N ARG A 108 -53.48 -22.69 2.53
CA ARG A 108 -54.51 -23.74 2.65
C ARG A 108 -55.22 -23.97 1.32
N GLN A 109 -55.64 -22.90 0.63
CA GLN A 109 -56.40 -23.01 -0.62
C GLN A 109 -55.47 -23.08 -1.83
N GLY A 110 -55.66 -24.08 -2.70
CA GLY A 110 -54.88 -24.24 -3.94
C GLY A 110 -53.37 -24.44 -3.71
N SER A 111 -52.94 -24.73 -2.48
CA SER A 111 -51.54 -24.55 -2.08
C SER A 111 -50.55 -25.43 -2.82
N ARG A 112 -50.94 -26.61 -3.29
CA ARG A 112 -50.09 -27.45 -4.16
C ARG A 112 -49.78 -26.75 -5.48
N ALA A 113 -50.81 -26.26 -6.18
CA ALA A 113 -50.63 -25.63 -7.48
C ALA A 113 -49.90 -24.30 -7.37
N ILE A 114 -50.25 -23.47 -6.38
CA ILE A 114 -49.57 -22.20 -6.12
C ILE A 114 -48.10 -22.45 -5.76
N ALA A 115 -47.81 -23.39 -4.86
CA ALA A 115 -46.43 -23.73 -4.50
C ALA A 115 -45.63 -24.25 -5.70
N LEU A 116 -46.22 -25.12 -6.53
CA LEU A 116 -45.60 -25.63 -7.75
C LEU A 116 -45.28 -24.49 -8.73
N PHE A 117 -46.28 -23.68 -9.09
CA PHE A 117 -46.11 -22.62 -10.09
C PHE A 117 -45.17 -21.52 -9.61
N THR A 118 -45.22 -21.12 -8.33
CA THR A 118 -44.26 -20.18 -7.76
C THR A 118 -42.84 -20.72 -7.82
N SER A 119 -42.63 -21.98 -7.41
CA SER A 119 -41.29 -22.59 -7.38
C SER A 119 -40.76 -22.84 -8.78
N LEU A 120 -41.62 -23.21 -9.73
CA LEU A 120 -41.27 -23.40 -11.13
C LEU A 120 -40.91 -22.07 -11.81
N ALA A 121 -41.67 -21.01 -11.56
CA ALA A 121 -41.34 -19.67 -12.06
C ALA A 121 -40.00 -19.17 -11.48
N LEU A 122 -39.76 -19.38 -10.17
CA LEU A 122 -38.47 -19.05 -9.54
C LEU A 122 -37.33 -19.85 -10.17
N CYS A 123 -37.51 -21.17 -10.35
CA CYS A 123 -36.56 -22.08 -10.97
C CYS A 123 -36.15 -21.61 -12.38
N LEU A 124 -37.13 -21.20 -13.19
CA LEU A 124 -36.91 -20.82 -14.59
C LEU A 124 -36.48 -19.36 -14.80
N SER A 125 -36.56 -18.52 -13.77
CA SER A 125 -36.25 -17.10 -13.92
C SER A 125 -34.76 -16.84 -14.19
N LEU A 126 -34.47 -15.96 -15.15
CA LEU A 126 -33.10 -15.50 -15.43
C LEU A 126 -32.46 -14.94 -14.16
N TRP A 127 -33.19 -14.11 -13.41
CA TRP A 127 -32.70 -13.48 -12.18
C TRP A 127 -32.17 -14.52 -11.18
N HIS A 128 -32.92 -15.60 -10.92
CA HIS A 128 -32.45 -16.62 -9.99
C HIS A 128 -31.39 -17.54 -10.60
N ILE A 129 -31.44 -17.84 -11.92
CA ILE A 129 -30.40 -18.62 -12.61
C ILE A 129 -29.05 -17.88 -12.53
N HIS A 130 -29.04 -16.58 -12.83
CA HIS A 130 -27.86 -15.72 -12.83
C HIS A 130 -27.13 -15.75 -11.49
N PHE A 131 -27.82 -15.41 -10.40
CA PHE A 131 -27.22 -15.40 -9.06
C PHE A 131 -26.89 -16.80 -8.52
N SER A 132 -27.37 -17.87 -9.17
CA SER A 132 -26.95 -19.25 -8.85
C SER A 132 -25.67 -19.68 -9.58
N HIS A 133 -25.27 -19.00 -10.65
CA HIS A 133 -24.02 -19.24 -11.39
C HIS A 133 -22.94 -18.21 -11.06
N TYR A 134 -23.33 -17.14 -10.38
CA TYR A 134 -22.46 -16.09 -9.89
C TYR A 134 -22.09 -16.39 -8.43
N GLY A 135 -20.80 -16.53 -8.11
CA GLY A 135 -20.25 -16.94 -6.82
C GLY A 135 -20.38 -15.87 -5.71
N ILE A 136 -21.59 -15.34 -5.48
CA ILE A 136 -21.88 -14.23 -4.58
C ILE A 136 -22.77 -14.64 -3.39
N ARG A 137 -22.50 -14.07 -2.22
CA ARG A 137 -23.15 -14.46 -0.94
C ARG A 137 -24.67 -14.31 -0.89
N VAL A 138 -25.23 -13.33 -1.60
CA VAL A 138 -26.64 -12.95 -1.46
C VAL A 138 -27.62 -14.05 -1.90
N ILE A 139 -27.22 -14.98 -2.77
CA ILE A 139 -28.07 -16.11 -3.22
C ILE A 139 -28.44 -17.09 -2.09
N THR A 140 -27.74 -17.03 -0.96
CA THR A 140 -28.11 -17.80 0.23
C THR A 140 -29.33 -17.23 0.95
N MET A 141 -29.64 -15.94 0.75
CA MET A 141 -30.72 -15.24 1.46
C MET A 141 -32.11 -15.85 1.20
N PRO A 142 -32.52 -16.18 -0.04
CA PRO A 142 -33.78 -16.88 -0.30
C PRO A 142 -33.97 -18.17 0.53
N VAL A 143 -32.90 -18.95 0.75
CA VAL A 143 -32.94 -20.17 1.57
C VAL A 143 -33.13 -19.82 3.04
N ILE A 144 -32.27 -18.95 3.57
CA ILE A 144 -32.29 -18.53 4.98
C ILE A 144 -33.65 -17.90 5.32
N PHE A 145 -34.16 -17.01 4.48
CA PHE A 145 -35.43 -16.32 4.71
C PHE A 145 -36.65 -17.22 4.52
N SER A 146 -36.63 -18.19 3.60
CA SER A 146 -37.69 -19.21 3.52
C SER A 146 -37.76 -20.02 4.81
N GLY A 147 -36.60 -20.44 5.35
CA GLY A 147 -36.52 -21.13 6.64
C GLY A 147 -36.99 -20.24 7.79
N LEU A 148 -36.48 -19.01 7.87
CA LEU A 148 -36.76 -18.05 8.93
C LEU A 148 -38.24 -17.71 9.01
N PHE A 149 -38.85 -17.26 7.91
CA PHE A 149 -40.25 -16.85 7.91
C PHE A 149 -41.19 -18.05 8.02
N GLY A 150 -40.80 -19.22 7.50
CA GLY A 150 -41.53 -20.48 7.70
C GLY A 150 -41.53 -20.94 9.16
N LEU A 151 -40.38 -20.84 9.84
CA LEU A 151 -40.26 -21.16 11.26
C LEU A 151 -40.99 -20.13 12.12
N TYR A 152 -40.91 -18.84 11.80
CA TYR A 152 -41.65 -17.80 12.51
C TYR A 152 -43.18 -18.01 12.38
N TRP A 153 -43.65 -18.38 11.18
CA TRP A 153 -45.02 -18.80 10.95
C TRP A 153 -45.43 -20.00 11.82
N LEU A 154 -44.58 -21.04 11.89
CA LEU A 154 -44.80 -22.22 12.72
C LEU A 154 -44.75 -21.89 14.23
N GLY A 155 -43.95 -20.90 14.63
CA GLY A 155 -43.91 -20.34 15.97
C GLY A 155 -45.28 -19.84 16.40
N HIS A 156 -46.06 -19.30 15.46
CA HIS A 156 -47.41 -18.82 15.75
C HIS A 156 -48.48 -19.91 15.58
N HIS A 157 -48.42 -20.70 14.52
CA HIS A 157 -49.49 -21.64 14.11
C HIS A 157 -49.24 -23.10 14.51
N GLY A 158 -48.15 -23.38 15.24
CA GLY A 158 -47.78 -24.71 15.67
C GLY A 158 -48.79 -25.35 16.61
N SER A 159 -49.00 -26.66 16.44
CA SER A 159 -50.01 -27.46 17.16
C SER A 159 -49.75 -27.60 18.66
N SER A 160 -48.50 -27.45 19.11
CA SER A 160 -48.13 -27.56 20.53
C SER A 160 -47.21 -26.43 20.96
N ARG A 161 -47.24 -26.09 22.26
CA ARG A 161 -46.37 -25.06 22.85
C ARG A 161 -44.89 -25.35 22.62
N ARG A 162 -44.47 -26.62 22.71
CA ARG A 162 -43.06 -27.03 22.48
C ARG A 162 -42.62 -26.71 21.04
N VAL A 163 -43.46 -27.03 20.06
CA VAL A 163 -43.20 -26.74 18.64
C VAL A 163 -43.13 -25.23 18.42
N ARG A 164 -44.05 -24.46 19.00
CA ARG A 164 -44.06 -23.00 18.89
C ARG A 164 -42.77 -22.35 19.42
N LEU A 165 -42.36 -22.72 20.64
CA LEU A 165 -41.15 -22.18 21.26
C LEU A 165 -39.88 -22.58 20.49
N ALA A 166 -39.77 -23.84 20.07
CA ALA A 166 -38.64 -24.29 19.26
C ALA A 166 -38.55 -23.55 17.93
N ALA A 167 -39.69 -23.32 17.27
CA ALA A 167 -39.74 -22.61 16.00
C ALA A 167 -39.37 -21.13 16.14
N TYR A 168 -39.83 -20.42 17.19
CA TYR A 168 -39.36 -19.06 17.48
C TYR A 168 -37.86 -19.01 17.80
N GLY A 169 -37.34 -19.95 18.59
CA GLY A 169 -35.91 -20.04 18.88
C GLY A 169 -35.07 -20.24 17.61
N LEU A 170 -35.43 -21.21 16.77
CA LEU A 170 -34.73 -21.47 15.51
C LEU A 170 -34.89 -20.32 14.49
N ALA A 171 -36.04 -19.64 14.46
CA ALA A 171 -36.20 -18.42 13.68
C ALA A 171 -35.25 -17.32 14.17
N GLY A 172 -35.01 -17.21 15.48
CA GLY A 172 -34.04 -16.30 16.07
C GLY A 172 -32.60 -16.63 15.66
N VAL A 173 -32.25 -17.92 15.63
CA VAL A 173 -30.93 -18.37 15.13
C VAL A 173 -30.73 -17.94 13.68
N LEU A 174 -31.70 -18.22 12.80
CA LEU A 174 -31.60 -17.82 11.38
C LEU A 174 -31.62 -16.30 11.21
N ALA A 175 -32.35 -15.56 12.05
CA ALA A 175 -32.36 -14.10 12.02
C ALA A 175 -30.97 -13.54 12.36
N GLY A 176 -30.32 -14.05 13.41
CA GLY A 176 -28.95 -13.69 13.74
C GLY A 176 -27.98 -14.06 12.60
N LEU A 177 -28.00 -15.32 12.14
CA LEU A 177 -27.13 -15.81 11.07
C LEU A 177 -27.33 -15.07 9.74
N SER A 178 -28.51 -14.54 9.47
CA SER A 178 -28.73 -13.75 8.25
C SER A 178 -27.82 -12.51 8.18
N VAL A 179 -27.55 -11.88 9.34
CA VAL A 179 -26.63 -10.74 9.43
C VAL A 179 -25.17 -11.19 9.30
N TRP A 180 -24.83 -12.42 9.68
CA TRP A 180 -23.51 -13.03 9.42
C TRP A 180 -23.25 -13.41 7.96
N THR A 181 -24.27 -13.27 7.11
CA THR A 181 -24.20 -13.71 5.73
C THR A 181 -24.34 -12.55 4.75
N HIS A 182 -25.19 -11.56 5.05
CA HIS A 182 -25.40 -10.42 4.18
C HIS A 182 -26.03 -9.22 4.92
N PRO A 183 -25.76 -7.96 4.53
CA PRO A 183 -26.30 -6.79 5.23
C PRO A 183 -27.83 -6.70 5.20
N THR A 184 -28.50 -7.32 4.21
CA THR A 184 -29.96 -7.33 4.11
C THR A 184 -30.63 -8.07 5.27
N GLY A 185 -29.90 -8.93 6.01
CA GLY A 185 -30.37 -9.53 7.26
C GLY A 185 -30.82 -8.47 8.29
N ARG A 186 -30.25 -7.26 8.23
CA ARG A 186 -30.61 -6.13 9.10
C ARG A 186 -32.06 -5.65 8.90
N PHE A 187 -32.72 -6.02 7.80
CA PHE A 187 -34.12 -5.68 7.54
C PHE A 187 -35.13 -6.70 8.12
N VAL A 188 -34.67 -7.87 8.58
CA VAL A 188 -35.53 -8.91 9.17
C VAL A 188 -36.40 -8.39 10.32
N PRO A 189 -35.87 -7.59 11.29
CA PRO A 189 -36.67 -7.09 12.39
C PRO A 189 -37.93 -6.35 11.93
N PHE A 190 -37.87 -5.57 10.85
CA PHE A 190 -39.03 -4.82 10.35
C PHE A 190 -40.13 -5.76 9.84
N VAL A 191 -39.78 -6.84 9.13
CA VAL A 191 -40.76 -7.84 8.68
C VAL A 191 -41.44 -8.50 9.88
N LEU A 192 -40.64 -8.94 10.86
CA LEU A 192 -41.16 -9.63 12.04
C LEU A 192 -42.04 -8.71 12.88
N ILE A 193 -41.59 -7.49 13.18
CA ILE A 193 -42.35 -6.50 13.98
C ILE A 193 -43.69 -6.18 13.31
N LEU A 194 -43.69 -5.86 12.01
CA LEU A 194 -44.90 -5.52 11.28
C LEU A 194 -45.86 -6.71 11.19
N TYR A 195 -45.34 -7.92 11.03
CA TYR A 195 -46.17 -9.12 11.01
C TYR A 195 -46.74 -9.46 12.39
N THR A 196 -45.97 -9.31 13.47
CA THR A 196 -46.48 -9.41 14.84
C THR A 196 -47.56 -8.37 15.10
N ALA A 197 -47.36 -7.12 14.66
CA ALA A 197 -48.34 -6.05 14.77
C ALA A 197 -49.63 -6.37 14.00
N TRP A 198 -49.51 -6.96 12.80
CA TRP A 198 -50.64 -7.47 12.03
C TRP A 198 -51.45 -8.51 12.81
N LEU A 199 -50.78 -9.52 13.38
CA LEU A 199 -51.42 -10.56 14.20
C LEU A 199 -52.07 -10.00 15.47
N TRP A 200 -51.41 -9.04 16.11
CA TRP A 200 -51.88 -8.33 17.30
C TRP A 200 -53.13 -7.49 17.01
N TRP A 201 -53.19 -6.83 15.85
CA TRP A 201 -54.35 -6.07 15.40
C TRP A 201 -55.54 -6.97 15.03
N ARG A 202 -55.27 -8.15 14.46
CA ARG A 202 -56.33 -9.07 13.99
C ARG A 202 -57.11 -9.80 15.08
N SER A 203 -56.51 -10.14 16.22
CA SER A 203 -57.20 -10.90 17.26
C SER A 203 -56.79 -10.51 18.68
N PRO A 204 -57.76 -10.21 19.57
CA PRO A 204 -57.48 -9.96 21.00
C PRO A 204 -56.77 -11.11 21.70
N ALA A 205 -56.95 -12.37 21.25
CA ALA A 205 -56.28 -13.54 21.81
C ALA A 205 -54.76 -13.47 21.68
N HIS A 206 -54.25 -12.72 20.68
CA HIS A 206 -52.83 -12.53 20.42
C HIS A 206 -52.17 -11.45 21.29
N ARG A 207 -52.95 -10.72 22.10
CA ARG A 207 -52.46 -9.62 22.94
C ARG A 207 -51.86 -10.08 24.26
N ARG A 208 -51.95 -11.37 24.60
CA ARG A 208 -51.38 -11.93 25.83
C ARG A 208 -49.85 -11.98 25.74
N LEU A 209 -49.16 -11.66 26.84
CA LEU A 209 -47.70 -11.73 26.96
C LEU A 209 -47.24 -13.10 27.48
N HIS A 210 -47.23 -14.11 26.59
CA HIS A 210 -46.62 -15.40 26.85
C HIS A 210 -45.54 -15.66 25.80
N LEU A 211 -44.49 -16.42 26.14
CA LEU A 211 -43.39 -16.71 25.18
C LEU A 211 -43.85 -17.42 23.91
N ASP A 212 -45.00 -18.09 23.93
CA ASP A 212 -45.62 -18.76 22.77
C ASP A 212 -46.75 -17.94 22.12
N SER A 213 -46.94 -16.68 22.53
CA SER A 213 -47.79 -15.69 21.84
C SER A 213 -47.00 -14.91 20.79
N PRO A 214 -47.65 -14.13 19.90
CA PRO A 214 -46.93 -13.33 18.91
C PRO A 214 -45.90 -12.35 19.50
N VAL A 215 -46.27 -11.62 20.56
CA VAL A 215 -45.38 -10.64 21.19
C VAL A 215 -44.25 -11.32 21.94
N GLY A 216 -44.54 -12.35 22.74
CA GLY A 216 -43.48 -13.08 23.45
C GLY A 216 -42.58 -13.89 22.52
N GLY A 217 -43.13 -14.39 21.41
CA GLY A 217 -42.39 -15.07 20.34
C GLY A 217 -41.44 -14.12 19.60
N LEU A 218 -41.88 -12.88 19.32
CA LEU A 218 -41.01 -11.81 18.80
C LEU A 218 -39.86 -11.51 19.75
N LEU A 219 -40.14 -11.37 21.06
CA LEU A 219 -39.09 -11.15 22.07
C LEU A 219 -38.11 -12.32 22.17
N LEU A 220 -38.60 -13.56 22.16
CA LEU A 220 -37.75 -14.76 22.16
C LEU A 220 -36.88 -14.83 20.89
N THR A 221 -37.48 -14.61 19.72
CA THR A 221 -36.77 -14.57 18.43
C THR A 221 -35.70 -13.49 18.45
N GLY A 222 -36.02 -12.28 18.92
CA GLY A 222 -35.08 -11.16 19.04
C GLY A 222 -33.95 -11.42 20.03
N ALA A 223 -34.24 -12.02 21.19
CA ALA A 223 -33.22 -12.35 22.18
C ALA A 223 -32.23 -13.40 21.64
N VAL A 224 -32.72 -14.45 20.98
CA VAL A 224 -31.85 -15.47 20.36
C VAL A 224 -31.07 -14.88 19.19
N ALA A 225 -31.70 -14.05 18.34
CA ALA A 225 -31.03 -13.37 17.24
C ALA A 225 -29.90 -12.46 17.74
N PHE A 226 -30.14 -11.71 18.81
CA PHE A 226 -29.14 -10.87 19.45
C PHE A 226 -27.95 -11.69 19.96
N LEU A 227 -28.20 -12.81 20.65
CA LEU A 227 -27.12 -13.69 21.13
C LEU A 227 -26.26 -14.25 20.00
N VAL A 228 -26.88 -14.64 18.88
CA VAL A 228 -26.17 -15.14 17.70
C VAL A 228 -25.41 -14.01 17.00
N PHE A 229 -25.98 -12.81 16.92
CA PHE A 229 -25.33 -11.63 16.35
C PHE A 229 -24.20 -11.08 17.24
N LEU A 230 -24.25 -11.29 18.55
CA LEU A 230 -23.40 -10.62 19.54
C LEU A 230 -21.89 -10.64 19.21
N PRO A 231 -21.25 -11.76 18.80
CA PRO A 231 -19.83 -11.74 18.48
C PRO A 231 -19.49 -10.81 17.31
N LEU A 232 -20.29 -10.82 16.24
CA LEU A 232 -20.14 -9.90 15.11
C LEU A 232 -20.48 -8.46 15.51
N GLY A 233 -21.48 -8.28 16.38
CA GLY A 233 -21.84 -6.98 16.92
C GLY A 233 -20.75 -6.35 17.78
N LEU A 234 -19.99 -7.15 18.53
CA LEU A 234 -18.82 -6.70 19.28
C LEU A 234 -17.67 -6.30 18.35
N GLU A 235 -17.50 -6.99 17.23
CA GLU A 235 -16.53 -6.62 16.19
C GLU A 235 -16.89 -5.26 15.59
N PHE A 236 -18.15 -5.05 15.24
CA PHE A 236 -18.66 -3.75 14.75
C PHE A 236 -18.61 -2.64 15.79
N TYR A 237 -18.67 -2.96 17.08
CA TYR A 237 -18.47 -1.97 18.14
C TYR A 237 -17.01 -1.49 18.22
N ARG A 238 -16.05 -2.39 18.00
CA ARG A 238 -14.60 -2.06 17.94
C ARG A 238 -14.22 -1.34 16.64
N HIS A 239 -14.91 -1.68 15.56
CA HIS A 239 -14.69 -1.16 14.21
C HIS A 239 -16.00 -0.63 13.61
N PRO A 240 -16.49 0.55 14.04
CA PRO A 240 -17.76 1.11 13.58
C PRO A 240 -17.87 1.27 12.06
N GLU A 241 -16.74 1.48 11.39
CA GLU A 241 -16.59 1.56 9.93
C GLU A 241 -17.09 0.30 9.20
N PHE A 242 -16.95 -0.89 9.80
CA PHE A 242 -17.42 -2.15 9.20
C PHE A 242 -18.95 -2.25 9.15
N PHE A 243 -19.65 -1.56 10.05
CA PHE A 243 -21.11 -1.58 10.07
C PHE A 243 -21.72 -0.55 9.11
N PHE A 244 -21.17 0.67 9.07
CA PHE A 244 -21.77 1.80 8.35
C PHE A 244 -21.12 2.15 7.02
N GLY A 245 -19.83 1.87 6.80
CA GLY A 245 -19.00 2.44 5.73
C GLY A 245 -19.68 2.43 4.36
N HIS A 246 -19.70 1.27 3.70
CA HIS A 246 -20.24 1.17 2.34
C HIS A 246 -21.73 1.53 2.22
N ALA A 247 -22.54 1.15 3.21
CA ALA A 247 -23.99 1.42 3.20
C ALA A 247 -24.29 2.93 3.27
N SER A 248 -23.45 3.70 3.96
CA SER A 248 -23.58 5.15 4.08
C SER A 248 -23.20 5.88 2.81
N GLU A 249 -22.25 5.35 2.03
CA GLU A 249 -21.77 5.92 0.77
C GLU A 249 -22.76 5.75 -0.39
N VAL A 250 -23.38 4.57 -0.49
CA VAL A 250 -24.31 4.24 -1.59
C VAL A 250 -25.76 4.64 -1.32
N SER A 251 -26.03 5.21 -0.14
CA SER A 251 -27.35 5.65 0.30
C SER A 251 -27.85 6.84 -0.51
N VAL A 252 -29.15 6.91 -0.79
CA VAL A 252 -29.77 8.13 -1.38
C VAL A 252 -29.59 9.38 -0.53
N PHE A 253 -29.25 9.22 0.75
CA PHE A 253 -28.94 10.31 1.66
C PHE A 253 -27.47 10.74 1.62
N ALA A 254 -26.61 9.99 0.93
CA ALA A 254 -25.23 10.39 0.73
C ALA A 254 -25.18 11.60 -0.22
N PRO A 255 -24.38 12.64 0.08
CA PRO A 255 -24.24 13.80 -0.80
C PRO A 255 -23.86 13.43 -2.24
N ARG A 256 -23.03 12.39 -2.43
CA ARG A 256 -22.62 11.87 -3.75
C ARG A 256 -23.77 11.33 -4.60
N VAL A 257 -24.83 10.84 -3.96
CA VAL A 257 -25.96 10.16 -4.63
C VAL A 257 -27.18 11.06 -4.71
N GLY A 258 -27.61 11.60 -3.58
CA GLY A 258 -28.83 12.41 -3.47
C GLY A 258 -28.64 13.88 -3.86
N GLY A 259 -27.40 14.38 -3.79
CA GLY A 259 -27.12 15.82 -3.90
C GLY A 259 -28.06 16.64 -3.01
N ASP A 260 -28.61 17.71 -3.57
CA ASP A 260 -29.55 18.60 -2.87
C ASP A 260 -31.01 18.07 -2.83
N ALA A 261 -31.31 16.92 -3.48
CA ALA A 261 -32.68 16.43 -3.67
C ALA A 261 -32.86 14.93 -3.40
N PRO A 262 -32.47 14.40 -2.22
CA PRO A 262 -32.55 12.98 -1.90
C PRO A 262 -33.96 12.39 -2.02
N TRP A 263 -35.00 13.18 -1.72
CA TRP A 263 -36.40 12.72 -1.84
C TRP A 263 -36.88 12.51 -3.27
N ARG A 264 -36.36 13.30 -4.23
CA ARG A 264 -36.66 13.11 -5.64
C ARG A 264 -36.02 11.82 -6.15
N VAL A 265 -34.78 11.54 -5.74
CA VAL A 265 -34.07 10.29 -6.07
C VAL A 265 -34.80 9.09 -5.46
N LEU A 266 -35.16 9.15 -4.18
CA LEU A 266 -35.93 8.11 -3.50
C LEU A 266 -37.23 7.78 -4.25
N MET A 267 -37.97 8.81 -4.66
CA MET A 267 -39.24 8.61 -5.36
C MET A 267 -39.04 8.06 -6.78
N GLY A 268 -38.01 8.51 -7.48
CA GLY A 268 -37.58 7.90 -8.75
C GLY A 268 -37.23 6.42 -8.59
N ASN A 269 -36.46 6.08 -7.55
CA ASN A 269 -36.07 4.71 -7.25
C ASN A 269 -37.28 3.82 -6.93
N PHE A 270 -38.27 4.33 -6.20
CA PHE A 270 -39.52 3.61 -5.93
C PHE A 270 -40.22 3.17 -7.22
N PHE A 271 -40.41 4.08 -8.18
CA PHE A 271 -41.04 3.74 -9.46
C PHE A 271 -40.18 2.84 -10.33
N ARG A 272 -38.84 2.98 -10.29
CA ARG A 272 -37.91 2.08 -11.00
C ARG A 272 -37.98 0.66 -10.46
N VAL A 273 -38.04 0.48 -9.14
CA VAL A 273 -38.19 -0.83 -8.49
C VAL A 273 -39.54 -1.46 -8.80
N LEU A 274 -40.63 -0.68 -8.86
CA LEU A 274 -41.92 -1.21 -9.33
C LEU A 274 -41.90 -1.55 -10.83
N GLY A 275 -41.20 -0.76 -11.64
CA GLY A 275 -41.04 -0.98 -13.08
C GLY A 275 -40.17 -2.20 -13.42
N MET A 276 -39.34 -2.68 -12.49
CA MET A 276 -38.39 -3.76 -12.74
C MET A 276 -39.04 -5.08 -13.17
N PHE A 277 -40.31 -5.29 -12.81
CA PHE A 277 -41.02 -6.53 -13.08
C PHE A 277 -41.43 -6.70 -14.55
N SER A 278 -41.65 -5.62 -15.31
CA SER A 278 -42.12 -5.72 -16.71
C SER A 278 -41.70 -4.57 -17.64
N VAL A 279 -41.16 -3.47 -17.12
CA VAL A 279 -40.83 -2.26 -17.90
C VAL A 279 -39.33 -2.17 -18.17
N ALA A 280 -38.52 -2.07 -17.12
CA ALA A 280 -37.06 -1.95 -17.24
C ALA A 280 -36.39 -2.51 -15.99
N GLY A 281 -35.55 -3.53 -16.17
CA GLY A 281 -34.85 -4.19 -15.07
C GLY A 281 -33.55 -3.51 -14.66
N ASP A 282 -32.74 -4.25 -13.91
CA ASP A 282 -31.39 -3.82 -13.52
C ASP A 282 -30.55 -3.59 -14.79
N ARG A 283 -29.82 -2.47 -14.82
CA ARG A 283 -28.96 -2.06 -15.93
C ARG A 283 -27.54 -2.58 -15.78
N GLU A 284 -27.21 -3.13 -14.62
CA GLU A 284 -25.90 -3.68 -14.34
C GLU A 284 -25.71 -5.03 -15.01
N TRP A 285 -24.70 -5.15 -15.86
CA TRP A 285 -24.39 -6.37 -16.60
C TRP A 285 -23.89 -7.48 -15.66
N THR A 286 -23.37 -7.16 -14.47
CA THR A 286 -23.00 -8.19 -13.49
C THR A 286 -24.19 -8.84 -12.79
N HIS A 287 -25.42 -8.30 -12.94
CA HIS A 287 -26.61 -8.82 -12.28
C HIS A 287 -27.70 -9.29 -13.24
N ASN A 288 -27.66 -8.85 -14.49
CA ASN A 288 -28.72 -9.05 -15.46
C ASN A 288 -28.22 -8.84 -16.89
N LEU A 289 -29.03 -9.24 -17.87
CA LEU A 289 -28.95 -8.68 -19.20
C LEU A 289 -29.45 -7.23 -19.13
N ALA A 290 -28.57 -6.24 -19.33
CA ALA A 290 -28.85 -4.85 -18.96
C ALA A 290 -30.22 -4.33 -19.46
N GLY A 291 -31.05 -3.89 -18.51
CA GLY A 291 -32.38 -3.32 -18.74
C GLY A 291 -33.49 -4.36 -18.95
N ARG A 292 -33.18 -5.65 -19.09
CA ARG A 292 -34.18 -6.72 -19.24
C ARG A 292 -35.05 -6.81 -17.98
N PRO A 293 -36.38 -6.69 -18.06
CA PRO A 293 -37.24 -6.86 -16.89
C PRO A 293 -37.17 -8.26 -16.27
N VAL A 294 -37.63 -8.40 -15.03
CA VAL A 294 -37.68 -9.71 -14.33
C VAL A 294 -38.52 -10.70 -15.13
N PHE A 295 -39.71 -10.26 -15.57
CA PHE A 295 -40.63 -11.08 -16.34
C PHE A 295 -40.67 -10.63 -17.80
N ASP A 296 -40.57 -11.60 -18.70
CA ASP A 296 -40.95 -11.40 -20.09
C ASP A 296 -42.47 -11.12 -20.20
N PRO A 297 -42.95 -10.61 -21.35
CA PRO A 297 -44.37 -10.26 -21.51
C PRO A 297 -45.36 -11.39 -21.21
N LEU A 298 -44.98 -12.67 -21.41
CA LEU A 298 -45.87 -13.81 -21.13
C LEU A 298 -46.00 -14.06 -19.63
N MET A 299 -44.91 -13.91 -18.87
CA MET A 299 -44.89 -14.10 -17.42
C MET A 299 -45.35 -12.85 -16.64
N ALA A 300 -45.26 -11.66 -17.24
CA ALA A 300 -45.77 -10.41 -16.65
C ALA A 300 -47.30 -10.43 -16.47
N ILE A 301 -48.04 -11.04 -17.41
CA ILE A 301 -49.51 -11.16 -17.34
C ILE A 301 -49.96 -11.93 -16.08
N PRO A 302 -49.53 -13.18 -15.83
CA PRO A 302 -49.89 -13.90 -14.61
C PRO A 302 -49.34 -13.21 -13.35
N PHE A 303 -48.19 -12.53 -13.41
CA PHE A 303 -47.70 -11.73 -12.29
C PHE A 303 -48.71 -10.64 -11.86
N TYR A 304 -49.19 -9.81 -12.79
CA TYR A 304 -50.14 -8.73 -12.48
C TYR A 304 -51.52 -9.26 -12.08
N ILE A 305 -52.02 -10.32 -12.72
CA ILE A 305 -53.25 -11.02 -12.28
C ILE A 305 -53.07 -11.49 -10.84
N GLY A 306 -51.93 -12.11 -10.54
CA GLY A 306 -51.56 -12.55 -9.21
C GLY A 306 -51.53 -11.45 -8.17
N LEU A 307 -50.98 -10.28 -8.50
CA LEU A 307 -50.96 -9.11 -7.61
C LEU A 307 -52.38 -8.64 -7.27
N ILE A 308 -53.27 -8.58 -8.26
CA ILE A 308 -54.67 -8.22 -8.05
C ILE A 308 -55.36 -9.24 -7.14
N LEU A 309 -55.17 -10.55 -7.41
CA LEU A 309 -55.73 -11.62 -6.58
C LEU A 309 -55.16 -11.62 -5.16
N TRP A 310 -53.87 -11.31 -5.01
CA TRP A 310 -53.22 -11.20 -3.70
C TRP A 310 -53.82 -10.05 -2.89
N ALA A 311 -53.94 -8.86 -3.51
CA ALA A 311 -54.59 -7.71 -2.90
C ALA A 311 -56.05 -8.03 -2.52
N GLU A 312 -56.83 -8.59 -3.44
CA GLU A 312 -58.22 -8.96 -3.18
C GLU A 312 -58.34 -9.89 -1.97
N ARG A 313 -57.49 -10.92 -1.89
CA ARG A 313 -57.48 -11.85 -0.75
C ARG A 313 -57.08 -11.18 0.57
N LEU A 314 -56.23 -10.17 0.56
CA LEU A 314 -55.87 -9.38 1.74
C LEU A 314 -57.00 -8.46 2.22
N TRP A 315 -57.83 -7.94 1.30
CA TRP A 315 -58.91 -7.00 1.60
C TRP A 315 -60.27 -7.66 1.94
N ARG A 316 -60.46 -8.96 1.69
CA ARG A 316 -61.71 -9.69 2.02
C ARG A 316 -62.02 -9.66 3.54
N ARG A 317 -63.31 -9.50 3.89
CA ARG A 317 -63.79 -9.28 5.27
C ARG A 317 -63.44 -10.45 6.22
N ARG A 318 -63.30 -10.10 7.52
CA ARG A 318 -62.94 -10.98 8.64
C ARG A 318 -63.89 -12.20 8.71
N GLY A 319 -63.34 -13.39 8.49
CA GLY A 319 -64.02 -14.68 8.70
C GLY A 319 -63.88 -15.68 7.55
N GLU A 320 -63.67 -15.23 6.31
CA GLU A 320 -63.85 -16.06 5.11
C GLU A 320 -62.56 -16.55 4.42
N ALA A 321 -61.39 -15.99 4.73
CA ALA A 321 -60.14 -16.36 4.07
C ALA A 321 -59.14 -16.97 5.07
N GLY A 322 -58.94 -18.28 4.98
CA GLY A 322 -58.03 -19.05 5.84
C GLY A 322 -56.53 -18.74 5.66
N ASP A 323 -56.16 -17.98 4.62
CA ASP A 323 -54.77 -17.76 4.19
C ASP A 323 -54.30 -16.30 4.35
N VAL A 324 -55.14 -15.39 4.87
CA VAL A 324 -54.82 -13.96 4.94
C VAL A 324 -53.54 -13.68 5.73
N ASP A 325 -53.35 -14.37 6.84
CA ASP A 325 -52.17 -14.16 7.69
C ASP A 325 -50.89 -14.61 6.96
N ALA A 326 -50.96 -15.67 6.16
CA ALA A 326 -49.82 -16.14 5.35
C ALA A 326 -49.49 -15.13 4.24
N LEU A 327 -50.52 -14.66 3.54
CA LEU A 327 -50.40 -13.66 2.50
C LEU A 327 -49.89 -12.32 3.04
N ALA A 328 -50.23 -11.95 4.27
CA ALA A 328 -49.71 -10.74 4.93
C ALA A 328 -48.22 -10.87 5.25
N LEU A 329 -47.78 -12.00 5.80
CA LEU A 329 -46.35 -12.27 6.04
C LEU A 329 -45.54 -12.17 4.74
N LEU A 330 -46.00 -12.84 3.69
CA LEU A 330 -45.35 -12.83 2.37
C LEU A 330 -45.33 -11.42 1.77
N ALA A 331 -46.39 -10.61 1.95
CA ALA A 331 -46.46 -9.25 1.42
C ALA A 331 -45.51 -8.30 2.17
N LEU A 332 -45.43 -8.43 3.50
CA LEU A 332 -44.49 -7.68 4.33
C LEU A 332 -43.04 -8.06 4.00
N TRP A 333 -42.76 -9.35 3.83
CA TRP A 333 -41.44 -9.81 3.39
C TRP A 333 -41.08 -9.22 2.02
N ALA A 334 -41.94 -9.40 1.02
CA ALA A 334 -41.72 -8.86 -0.32
C ALA A 334 -41.52 -7.34 -0.30
N GLY A 335 -42.40 -6.60 0.37
CA GLY A 335 -42.36 -5.13 0.43
C GLY A 335 -41.10 -4.60 1.12
N ILE A 336 -40.77 -5.11 2.31
CA ILE A 336 -39.60 -4.63 3.07
C ILE A 336 -38.29 -4.98 2.36
N MET A 337 -38.18 -6.17 1.75
CA MET A 337 -36.94 -6.59 1.09
C MET A 337 -36.74 -5.93 -0.29
N LEU A 338 -37.64 -5.06 -0.74
CA LEU A 338 -37.41 -4.15 -1.88
C LEU A 338 -36.73 -2.84 -1.46
N PHE A 339 -36.83 -2.42 -0.19
CA PHE A 339 -36.26 -1.16 0.30
C PHE A 339 -34.75 -1.01 0.12
N PRO A 340 -33.91 -2.05 0.28
CA PRO A 340 -32.47 -1.91 0.08
C PRO A 340 -32.10 -1.33 -1.29
N SER A 341 -32.85 -1.65 -2.34
CA SER A 341 -32.63 -1.01 -3.66
C SER A 341 -33.22 0.39 -3.72
N ILE A 342 -34.39 0.64 -3.14
CA ILE A 342 -35.05 1.96 -3.15
C ILE A 342 -34.17 3.01 -2.48
N LEU A 343 -33.50 2.65 -1.38
CA LEU A 343 -32.66 3.52 -0.56
C LEU A 343 -31.24 3.74 -1.12
N SER A 344 -30.95 3.31 -2.34
CA SER A 344 -29.58 3.24 -2.86
C SER A 344 -29.39 3.82 -4.26
N GLU A 345 -28.15 4.09 -4.66
CA GLU A 345 -27.82 4.80 -5.92
C GLU A 345 -28.22 4.10 -7.23
N ALA A 346 -28.29 2.76 -7.25
CA ALA A 346 -28.41 1.96 -8.47
C ALA A 346 -29.77 1.25 -8.60
N ALA A 347 -30.89 1.94 -8.38
CA ALA A 347 -32.22 1.31 -8.47
C ALA A 347 -32.72 1.17 -9.94
N PRO A 348 -33.31 0.02 -10.32
CA PRO A 348 -33.48 -1.19 -9.52
C PRO A 348 -32.19 -2.02 -9.50
N ASN A 349 -31.84 -2.57 -8.33
CA ASN A 349 -30.67 -3.43 -8.17
C ASN A 349 -31.10 -4.86 -7.79
N TYR A 350 -30.75 -5.82 -8.63
CA TYR A 350 -31.16 -7.22 -8.50
C TYR A 350 -30.42 -7.96 -7.39
N SER A 351 -29.18 -7.58 -7.07
CA SER A 351 -28.46 -8.12 -5.91
C SER A 351 -29.14 -7.69 -4.60
N ARG A 352 -29.48 -6.39 -4.47
CA ARG A 352 -30.11 -5.81 -3.27
C ARG A 352 -31.55 -6.27 -3.02
N THR A 353 -32.27 -6.69 -4.06
CA THR A 353 -33.67 -7.16 -3.98
C THR A 353 -33.82 -8.68 -4.00
N LEU A 354 -32.74 -9.42 -4.28
CA LEU A 354 -32.71 -10.89 -4.30
C LEU A 354 -33.29 -11.56 -3.04
N PRO A 355 -33.10 -11.03 -1.82
CA PRO A 355 -33.67 -11.64 -0.61
C PRO A 355 -35.21 -11.69 -0.58
N ALA A 356 -35.89 -10.95 -1.48
CA ALA A 356 -37.35 -10.94 -1.59
C ALA A 356 -37.92 -12.07 -2.48
N LEU A 357 -37.07 -12.80 -3.22
CA LEU A 357 -37.47 -13.67 -4.33
C LEU A 357 -38.60 -14.67 -4.03
N PRO A 358 -38.55 -15.52 -2.98
CA PRO A 358 -39.60 -16.51 -2.76
C PRO A 358 -40.98 -15.89 -2.56
N ALA A 359 -41.06 -14.72 -1.92
CA ALA A 359 -42.31 -13.99 -1.74
C ALA A 359 -42.73 -13.22 -3.02
N LEU A 360 -41.78 -12.63 -3.75
CA LEU A 360 -42.06 -11.87 -4.97
C LEU A 360 -42.59 -12.73 -6.13
N PHE A 361 -42.34 -14.03 -6.11
CA PHE A 361 -42.85 -14.97 -7.12
C PHE A 361 -44.23 -15.55 -6.77
N VAL A 362 -44.76 -15.31 -5.56
CA VAL A 362 -46.12 -15.73 -5.15
C VAL A 362 -47.22 -15.17 -6.07
N PRO A 363 -47.21 -13.90 -6.50
CA PRO A 363 -48.14 -13.40 -7.52
C PRO A 363 -48.14 -14.26 -8.78
N VAL A 364 -46.97 -14.63 -9.29
CA VAL A 364 -46.87 -15.48 -10.50
C VAL A 364 -47.59 -16.81 -10.28
N GLY A 365 -47.34 -17.47 -9.14
CA GLY A 365 -48.02 -18.71 -8.80
C GLY A 365 -49.54 -18.56 -8.65
N LEU A 366 -50.01 -17.46 -8.05
CA LEU A 366 -51.44 -17.15 -7.94
C LEU A 366 -52.09 -16.91 -9.31
N GLY A 367 -51.44 -16.16 -10.20
CA GLY A 367 -51.95 -15.87 -11.53
C GLY A 367 -51.96 -17.10 -12.45
N LEU A 368 -50.89 -17.90 -12.42
CA LEU A 368 -50.84 -19.17 -13.16
C LEU A 368 -51.86 -20.18 -12.63
N HIS A 369 -52.04 -20.27 -11.31
CA HIS A 369 -53.09 -21.09 -10.70
C HIS A 369 -54.48 -20.65 -11.13
N TRP A 370 -54.72 -19.33 -11.16
CA TRP A 370 -55.98 -18.78 -11.64
C TRP A 370 -56.22 -19.07 -13.13
N LEU A 371 -55.22 -18.92 -13.99
CA LEU A 371 -55.32 -19.26 -15.41
C LEU A 371 -55.59 -20.76 -15.61
N TRP A 372 -54.96 -21.60 -14.80
CA TRP A 372 -55.15 -23.05 -14.83
C TRP A 372 -56.58 -23.46 -14.46
N GLU A 373 -57.16 -22.87 -13.42
CA GLU A 373 -58.50 -23.23 -12.92
C GLU A 373 -59.66 -22.45 -13.56
N ARG A 374 -59.37 -21.36 -14.28
CA ARG A 374 -60.41 -20.53 -14.88
C ARG A 374 -61.27 -21.35 -15.84
N ARG A 375 -62.59 -21.27 -15.65
CA ARG A 375 -63.55 -21.90 -16.58
C ARG A 375 -63.53 -21.13 -17.90
N HIS A 376 -62.91 -21.73 -18.89
CA HIS A 376 -62.96 -21.31 -20.28
C HIS A 376 -64.07 -22.08 -21.03
N PRO A 377 -64.57 -21.55 -22.17
CA PRO A 377 -65.48 -22.29 -23.04
C PRO A 377 -64.90 -23.63 -23.49
N VAL A 378 -63.57 -23.72 -23.56
CA VAL A 378 -62.80 -24.92 -23.86
C VAL A 378 -62.05 -25.36 -22.59
N PRO A 379 -62.37 -26.52 -21.99
CA PRO A 379 -61.90 -26.88 -20.65
C PRO A 379 -60.38 -27.10 -20.54
N TRP A 380 -59.71 -27.42 -21.63
CA TRP A 380 -58.26 -27.62 -21.67
C TRP A 380 -57.47 -26.33 -21.99
N LEU A 381 -58.13 -25.21 -22.29
CA LEU A 381 -57.47 -23.98 -22.72
C LEU A 381 -56.58 -23.39 -21.62
N GLY A 382 -57.06 -23.30 -20.38
CA GLY A 382 -56.29 -22.80 -19.24
C GLY A 382 -54.99 -23.60 -19.01
N PRO A 383 -55.09 -24.93 -18.85
CA PRO A 383 -53.93 -25.82 -18.78
C PRO A 383 -52.98 -25.70 -19.98
N ALA A 384 -53.50 -25.61 -21.20
CA ALA A 384 -52.69 -25.43 -22.41
C ALA A 384 -51.94 -24.09 -22.41
N LEU A 385 -52.59 -23.00 -21.99
CA LEU A 385 -51.94 -21.69 -21.87
C LEU A 385 -50.78 -21.74 -20.87
N VAL A 386 -50.98 -22.34 -19.69
CA VAL A 386 -49.91 -22.50 -18.69
C VAL A 386 -48.78 -23.39 -19.23
N ALA A 387 -49.13 -24.47 -19.94
CA ALA A 387 -48.18 -25.38 -20.58
C ALA A 387 -47.40 -24.74 -21.74
N VAL A 388 -47.84 -23.59 -22.27
CA VAL A 388 -47.09 -22.78 -23.25
C VAL A 388 -46.30 -21.68 -22.56
N ILE A 389 -46.93 -20.89 -21.68
CA ILE A 389 -46.29 -19.75 -21.01
C ILE A 389 -45.04 -20.20 -20.25
N VAL A 390 -45.15 -21.25 -19.43
CA VAL A 390 -44.05 -21.66 -18.55
C VAL A 390 -42.82 -22.15 -19.34
N PRO A 391 -42.94 -23.08 -20.31
CA PRO A 391 -41.78 -23.50 -21.09
C PRO A 391 -41.24 -22.42 -22.02
N VAL A 392 -42.07 -21.56 -22.62
CA VAL A 392 -41.60 -20.50 -23.51
C VAL A 392 -40.83 -19.44 -22.72
N SER A 393 -41.38 -18.93 -21.61
CA SER A 393 -40.67 -17.98 -20.75
C SER A 393 -39.39 -18.58 -20.15
N GLY A 394 -39.42 -19.86 -19.75
CA GLY A 394 -38.22 -20.57 -19.29
C GLY A 394 -37.16 -20.74 -20.38
N GLY A 395 -37.58 -21.06 -21.60
CA GLY A 395 -36.70 -21.15 -22.77
C GLY A 395 -36.07 -19.81 -23.14
N LEU A 396 -36.85 -18.73 -23.08
CA LEU A 396 -36.35 -17.36 -23.28
C LEU A 396 -35.33 -16.98 -22.20
N ALA A 397 -35.62 -17.26 -20.92
CA ALA A 397 -34.68 -17.00 -19.83
C ALA A 397 -33.38 -17.80 -19.96
N ALA A 398 -33.47 -19.08 -20.35
CA ALA A 398 -32.30 -19.92 -20.61
C ALA A 398 -31.48 -19.43 -21.82
N TYR A 399 -32.15 -19.04 -22.91
CA TYR A 399 -31.48 -18.44 -24.08
C TYR A 399 -30.83 -17.10 -23.74
N ASP A 400 -31.53 -16.23 -23.00
CA ASP A 400 -31.01 -14.94 -22.58
C ASP A 400 -29.76 -15.10 -21.69
N TYR A 401 -29.72 -16.11 -20.80
CA TYR A 401 -28.58 -16.35 -19.91
C TYR A 401 -27.43 -17.11 -20.58
N PHE A 402 -27.69 -18.30 -21.12
CA PHE A 402 -26.64 -19.18 -21.67
C PHE A 402 -26.23 -18.84 -23.11
N GLY A 403 -27.06 -18.07 -23.83
CA GLY A 403 -26.83 -17.64 -25.20
C GLY A 403 -26.45 -16.17 -25.28
N ARG A 404 -27.41 -15.27 -25.02
CA ARG A 404 -27.20 -13.83 -25.24
C ARG A 404 -26.21 -13.22 -24.24
N PHE A 405 -26.40 -13.46 -22.95
CA PHE A 405 -25.56 -12.94 -21.89
C PHE A 405 -24.14 -13.53 -21.96
N ALA A 406 -24.03 -14.86 -22.06
CA ALA A 406 -22.72 -15.54 -22.11
C ALA A 406 -21.82 -15.10 -23.27
N ASN A 407 -22.38 -14.60 -24.38
CA ASN A 407 -21.64 -14.21 -25.58
C ASN A 407 -21.64 -12.68 -25.82
N SER A 408 -22.04 -11.86 -24.85
CA SER A 408 -22.03 -10.40 -25.04
C SER A 408 -20.64 -9.82 -24.75
N PRO A 409 -20.20 -8.79 -25.50
CA PRO A 409 -18.93 -8.09 -25.22
C PRO A 409 -18.91 -7.45 -23.83
N GLU A 410 -20.04 -6.93 -23.35
CA GLU A 410 -20.11 -6.29 -22.04
C GLU A 410 -19.83 -7.28 -20.91
N VAL A 411 -20.32 -8.52 -21.03
CA VAL A 411 -20.08 -9.59 -20.05
C VAL A 411 -18.61 -10.01 -20.04
N TYR A 412 -17.94 -9.99 -21.20
CA TYR A 412 -16.51 -10.28 -21.31
C TYR A 412 -15.68 -9.33 -20.42
N TYR A 413 -15.88 -8.01 -20.54
CA TYR A 413 -15.17 -7.03 -19.72
C TYR A 413 -15.62 -7.00 -18.25
N MET A 414 -16.93 -7.12 -17.99
CA MET A 414 -17.47 -7.02 -16.62
C MET A 414 -17.12 -8.22 -15.73
N TYR A 415 -16.82 -9.38 -16.33
CA TYR A 415 -16.40 -10.58 -15.61
C TYR A 415 -14.89 -10.81 -15.67
N ASP A 416 -14.10 -9.81 -16.07
CA ASP A 416 -12.63 -9.90 -16.19
C ASP A 416 -12.16 -11.01 -17.14
N ALA A 417 -12.97 -11.43 -18.11
CA ALA A 417 -12.58 -12.49 -19.05
C ALA A 417 -11.42 -12.02 -19.94
N GLU A 418 -11.34 -10.73 -20.23
CA GLU A 418 -10.20 -10.10 -20.89
C GLU A 418 -8.92 -10.22 -20.08
N LYS A 419 -8.99 -10.13 -18.76
CA LYS A 419 -7.81 -10.29 -17.90
C LYS A 419 -7.34 -11.74 -17.85
N LEU A 420 -8.26 -12.70 -17.98
CA LEU A 420 -7.92 -14.11 -18.15
C LEU A 420 -7.22 -14.35 -19.50
N ASP A 421 -7.75 -13.80 -20.58
CA ASP A 421 -7.12 -13.87 -21.91
C ASP A 421 -5.71 -13.21 -21.89
N ALA A 422 -5.58 -12.06 -21.22
CA ALA A 422 -4.30 -11.38 -21.05
C ALA A 422 -3.30 -12.22 -20.26
N LEU A 423 -3.72 -12.85 -19.15
CA LEU A 423 -2.85 -13.73 -18.36
C LEU A 423 -2.44 -14.99 -19.13
N ALA A 424 -3.36 -15.57 -19.91
CA ALA A 424 -3.05 -16.72 -20.75
C ALA A 424 -2.01 -16.36 -21.81
N TYR A 425 -2.20 -15.24 -22.52
CA TYR A 425 -1.24 -14.72 -23.48
C TYR A 425 0.14 -14.45 -22.84
N LEU A 426 0.17 -13.77 -21.70
CA LEU A 426 1.42 -13.44 -21.01
C LEU A 426 2.13 -14.69 -20.47
N ALA A 427 1.39 -15.71 -20.03
CA ALA A 427 1.98 -16.96 -19.56
C ALA A 427 2.71 -17.71 -20.70
N GLU A 428 2.22 -17.63 -21.94
CA GLU A 428 2.89 -18.22 -23.11
C GLU A 428 4.24 -17.56 -23.42
N LEU A 429 4.44 -16.31 -23.00
CA LEU A 429 5.70 -15.58 -23.18
C LEU A 429 6.74 -15.90 -22.09
N THR A 430 6.32 -16.54 -20.99
CA THR A 430 7.21 -16.92 -19.90
C THR A 430 8.08 -18.13 -20.27
N GLY A 431 9.30 -18.18 -19.74
CA GLY A 431 10.31 -19.18 -20.10
C GLY A 431 11.49 -18.47 -20.75
N ASP A 432 11.43 -18.26 -22.06
CA ASP A 432 12.45 -17.50 -22.80
C ASP A 432 12.53 -16.03 -22.36
N ASN A 433 11.43 -15.51 -21.80
CA ASN A 433 11.36 -14.16 -21.25
C ASN A 433 10.93 -14.15 -19.78
N GLN A 434 11.40 -13.16 -19.04
CA GLN A 434 10.76 -12.71 -17.81
C GLN A 434 9.66 -11.70 -18.16
N VAL A 435 8.44 -12.00 -17.75
CA VAL A 435 7.28 -11.14 -18.01
C VAL A 435 7.00 -10.26 -16.80
N TYR A 436 6.86 -8.95 -17.04
CA TYR A 436 6.49 -7.93 -16.07
C TYR A 436 5.16 -7.31 -16.49
N LEU A 437 4.11 -7.50 -15.69
CA LEU A 437 2.81 -6.86 -15.87
C LEU A 437 2.75 -5.60 -15.02
N SER A 438 2.26 -4.50 -15.59
CA SER A 438 2.02 -3.25 -14.85
C SER A 438 1.27 -3.51 -13.54
N GLN A 439 1.75 -2.89 -12.45
CA GLN A 439 1.17 -3.00 -11.12
C GLN A 439 -0.35 -2.71 -11.09
N LEU A 440 -0.84 -1.85 -11.97
CA LEU A 440 -2.26 -1.50 -12.09
C LEU A 440 -3.16 -2.73 -12.27
N TRP A 441 -2.71 -3.71 -13.08
CA TRP A 441 -3.38 -5.00 -13.18
C TRP A 441 -2.72 -6.04 -12.26
N GLY A 442 -1.39 -6.09 -12.21
CA GLY A 442 -0.63 -7.13 -11.49
C GLY A 442 -1.01 -7.30 -10.02
N ASP A 443 -0.89 -6.24 -9.21
CA ASP A 443 -1.17 -6.28 -7.77
C ASP A 443 -2.44 -5.56 -7.35
N MET A 444 -2.84 -4.52 -8.09
CA MET A 444 -3.98 -3.70 -7.71
C MET A 444 -5.33 -4.30 -8.15
N HIS A 445 -5.32 -5.27 -9.08
CA HIS A 445 -6.55 -5.92 -9.55
C HIS A 445 -6.69 -7.33 -8.96
N ALA A 446 -7.73 -7.55 -8.14
CA ALA A 446 -7.90 -8.78 -7.35
C ALA A 446 -7.89 -10.07 -8.19
N THR A 447 -8.57 -10.06 -9.34
CA THR A 447 -8.61 -11.19 -10.28
C THR A 447 -7.22 -11.59 -10.77
N VAL A 448 -6.44 -10.61 -11.20
CA VAL A 448 -5.10 -10.82 -11.77
C VAL A 448 -4.12 -11.21 -10.66
N PHE A 449 -4.13 -10.51 -9.53
CA PHE A 449 -3.32 -10.83 -8.36
C PHE A 449 -3.53 -12.29 -7.92
N TYR A 450 -4.77 -12.74 -7.84
CA TYR A 450 -5.10 -14.09 -7.41
C TYR A 450 -4.64 -15.16 -8.41
N LEU A 451 -4.83 -14.93 -9.72
CA LEU A 451 -4.57 -15.92 -10.77
C LEU A 451 -3.10 -15.96 -11.23
N ARG A 452 -2.37 -14.83 -11.16
CA ARG A 452 -1.00 -14.75 -11.69
C ARG A 452 0.06 -15.48 -10.87
N GLY A 453 -0.23 -15.80 -9.61
CA GLY A 453 0.78 -16.21 -8.62
C GLY A 453 1.69 -17.38 -9.02
N ASN A 454 1.23 -18.26 -9.91
CA ASN A 454 1.99 -19.42 -10.40
C ASN A 454 2.35 -19.33 -11.89
N LEU A 455 2.14 -18.19 -12.54
CA LEU A 455 2.33 -18.03 -13.98
C LEU A 455 3.71 -17.48 -14.36
N GLY A 456 4.61 -17.24 -13.41
CA GLY A 456 5.91 -16.62 -13.70
C GLY A 456 5.84 -15.14 -14.10
N ILE A 457 4.66 -14.51 -13.96
CA ILE A 457 4.41 -13.11 -14.29
C ILE A 457 4.65 -12.25 -13.04
N LYS A 458 5.64 -11.37 -13.10
CA LYS A 458 5.94 -10.41 -12.03
C LYS A 458 5.14 -9.12 -12.21
N SER A 459 4.83 -8.44 -11.12
CA SER A 459 4.16 -7.14 -11.13
C SER A 459 5.23 -6.06 -11.02
N LEU A 460 5.13 -4.96 -11.77
CA LEU A 460 6.13 -3.90 -11.76
C LEU A 460 5.48 -2.55 -12.09
N ASP A 461 5.78 -1.50 -11.33
CA ASP A 461 5.57 -0.11 -11.79
C ASP A 461 6.87 0.44 -12.39
N THR A 462 6.84 0.71 -13.69
CA THR A 462 8.01 1.20 -14.44
C THR A 462 8.27 2.71 -14.30
N THR A 463 7.57 3.41 -13.39
CA THR A 463 7.72 4.87 -13.22
C THR A 463 9.09 5.24 -12.68
N ASP A 464 9.47 4.62 -11.55
CA ASP A 464 10.74 4.89 -10.87
C ASP A 464 11.71 3.69 -10.94
N THR A 465 11.24 2.54 -11.42
CA THR A 465 12.00 1.28 -11.35
C THR A 465 11.98 0.55 -12.67
N LEU A 466 13.16 0.17 -13.18
CA LEU A 466 13.31 -0.68 -14.34
C LEU A 466 14.04 -1.95 -13.93
N VAL A 467 13.60 -3.08 -14.48
CA VAL A 467 14.12 -4.39 -14.10
C VAL A 467 14.57 -5.11 -15.36
N LEU A 468 15.83 -5.50 -15.41
CA LEU A 468 16.38 -6.36 -16.45
C LEU A 468 16.47 -7.79 -15.93
N PRO A 469 16.13 -8.78 -16.77
CA PRO A 469 16.12 -10.18 -16.38
C PRO A 469 17.56 -10.69 -16.16
N PRO A 470 17.71 -11.89 -15.57
CA PRO A 470 19.01 -12.57 -15.51
C PRO A 470 19.64 -12.73 -16.91
N PRO A 471 20.98 -12.77 -17.00
CA PRO A 471 21.67 -12.97 -18.28
C PRO A 471 21.18 -14.21 -19.03
N GLY A 472 20.94 -14.07 -20.34
CA GLY A 472 20.48 -15.15 -21.21
C GLY A 472 18.95 -15.25 -21.36
N GLN A 473 18.19 -14.38 -20.69
CA GLN A 473 16.73 -14.31 -20.79
C GLN A 473 16.29 -12.96 -21.38
N GLY A 474 15.20 -12.95 -22.16
CA GLY A 474 14.56 -11.72 -22.65
C GLY A 474 13.60 -11.12 -21.61
N ALA A 475 13.00 -9.97 -21.91
CA ALA A 475 11.99 -9.36 -21.05
C ALA A 475 10.76 -8.91 -21.84
N VAL A 476 9.59 -9.01 -21.22
CA VAL A 476 8.35 -8.43 -21.76
C VAL A 476 7.70 -7.57 -20.69
N TYR A 477 7.60 -6.26 -20.95
CA TYR A 477 6.83 -5.34 -20.10
C TYR A 477 5.45 -5.15 -20.70
N ALA A 478 4.41 -5.56 -19.97
CA ALA A 478 3.02 -5.53 -20.41
C ALA A 478 2.24 -4.45 -19.66
N PHE A 479 1.56 -3.59 -20.42
CA PHE A 479 0.74 -2.51 -19.92
C PHE A 479 -0.70 -2.71 -20.35
N PRO A 480 -1.68 -2.50 -19.44
CA PRO A 480 -3.07 -2.54 -19.84
C PRO A 480 -3.45 -1.28 -20.63
N PRO A 481 -4.60 -1.26 -21.30
CA PRO A 481 -4.95 -0.18 -22.23
C PRO A 481 -5.00 1.21 -21.59
N GLU A 482 -5.32 1.28 -20.29
CA GLU A 482 -5.34 2.49 -19.48
C GLU A 482 -3.95 3.14 -19.36
N GLN A 483 -2.88 2.37 -19.59
CA GLN A 483 -1.50 2.82 -19.49
C GLN A 483 -0.77 2.89 -20.84
N LYS A 484 -1.50 3.01 -21.96
CA LYS A 484 -0.94 3.21 -23.30
C LYS A 484 0.21 4.23 -23.34
N ARG A 485 -0.02 5.45 -22.80
CA ARG A 485 0.99 6.53 -22.80
C ARG A 485 2.24 6.20 -21.99
N ARG A 486 2.14 5.29 -21.02
CA ARG A 486 3.30 4.83 -20.24
C ARG A 486 4.13 3.84 -21.06
N ALA A 487 3.48 2.92 -21.77
CA ALA A 487 4.16 2.01 -22.70
C ALA A 487 4.87 2.78 -23.83
N GLU A 488 4.19 3.75 -24.45
CA GLU A 488 4.76 4.57 -25.53
C GLU A 488 5.99 5.36 -25.06
N ARG A 489 5.92 6.04 -23.90
CA ARG A 489 7.06 6.79 -23.36
C ARG A 489 8.26 5.90 -23.02
N LEU A 490 8.02 4.68 -22.54
CA LEU A 490 9.11 3.74 -22.24
C LEU A 490 9.76 3.22 -23.53
N ALA A 491 8.98 2.99 -24.60
CA ALA A 491 9.52 2.64 -25.91
C ALA A 491 10.34 3.79 -26.53
N GLU A 492 9.87 5.03 -26.38
CA GLU A 492 10.56 6.24 -26.84
C GLU A 492 11.90 6.44 -26.12
N SER A 493 11.95 6.19 -24.81
CA SER A 493 13.18 6.33 -24.02
C SER A 493 14.13 5.15 -24.15
N TRP A 494 13.66 3.97 -24.53
CA TRP A 494 14.49 2.77 -24.69
C TRP A 494 14.26 2.12 -26.07
N PRO A 495 15.00 2.56 -27.11
CA PRO A 495 14.76 2.13 -28.49
C PRO A 495 14.93 0.64 -28.79
N ALA A 496 15.57 -0.12 -27.91
CA ALA A 496 15.69 -1.58 -28.05
C ALA A 496 14.37 -2.32 -27.72
N LEU A 497 13.42 -1.64 -27.05
CA LEU A 497 12.10 -2.20 -26.77
C LEU A 497 11.22 -2.15 -28.02
N ARG A 498 10.69 -3.32 -28.40
CA ARG A 498 9.70 -3.43 -29.47
C ARG A 498 8.29 -3.35 -28.89
N LEU A 499 7.59 -2.26 -29.20
CA LEU A 499 6.17 -2.10 -28.90
C LEU A 499 5.30 -2.94 -29.83
N ASP A 500 4.41 -3.73 -29.25
CA ASP A 500 3.34 -4.45 -29.94
C ASP A 500 2.00 -4.26 -29.21
N VAL A 501 0.91 -4.25 -29.99
CA VAL A 501 -0.45 -4.10 -29.47
C VAL A 501 -1.18 -5.43 -29.64
N VAL A 502 -1.50 -6.06 -28.51
CA VAL A 502 -2.22 -7.32 -28.46
C VAL A 502 -3.70 -7.00 -28.47
N PRO A 503 -4.48 -7.42 -29.49
CA PRO A 503 -5.92 -7.23 -29.50
C PRO A 503 -6.61 -8.29 -28.64
N ASP A 504 -7.79 -7.96 -28.12
CA ASP A 504 -8.71 -8.94 -27.59
C ASP A 504 -9.51 -9.65 -28.71
N ARG A 505 -10.38 -10.58 -28.31
CA ARG A 505 -11.24 -11.34 -29.24
C ARG A 505 -12.26 -10.49 -30.02
N TYR A 506 -12.44 -9.22 -29.66
CA TYR A 506 -13.29 -8.25 -30.36
C TYR A 506 -12.49 -7.24 -31.17
N GLY A 507 -11.15 -7.32 -31.15
CA GLY A 507 -10.24 -6.42 -31.88
C GLY A 507 -9.88 -5.14 -31.14
N GLU A 508 -10.32 -4.98 -29.89
CA GLU A 508 -9.93 -3.84 -29.05
C GLU A 508 -8.55 -4.09 -28.42
N PRO A 509 -7.74 -3.05 -28.12
CA PRO A 509 -6.46 -3.24 -27.47
C PRO A 509 -6.61 -3.92 -26.11
N LEU A 510 -5.98 -5.07 -25.92
CA LEU A 510 -5.93 -5.83 -24.67
C LEU A 510 -4.69 -5.50 -23.84
N LEU A 511 -3.52 -5.49 -24.49
CA LEU A 511 -2.24 -5.17 -23.86
C LEU A 511 -1.35 -4.39 -24.84
N TYR A 512 -0.54 -3.50 -24.29
CA TYR A 512 0.63 -2.93 -24.94
C TYR A 512 1.85 -3.64 -24.37
N THR A 513 2.55 -4.42 -25.19
CA THR A 513 3.73 -5.18 -24.77
C THR A 513 5.00 -4.60 -25.35
N LEU A 514 6.04 -4.50 -24.52
CA LEU A 514 7.37 -4.06 -24.90
C LEU A 514 8.32 -5.24 -24.71
N ALA A 515 8.79 -5.83 -25.81
CA ALA A 515 9.71 -6.95 -25.78
C ALA A 515 11.17 -6.49 -25.92
N LEU A 516 12.04 -7.04 -25.08
CA LEU A 516 13.48 -6.87 -25.08
C LEU A 516 14.14 -8.23 -25.33
N ARG A 517 15.06 -8.28 -26.31
CA ARG A 517 15.74 -9.53 -26.66
C ARG A 517 16.83 -9.88 -25.64
N PRO A 518 17.16 -11.17 -25.44
CA PRO A 518 18.18 -11.59 -24.48
C PRO A 518 19.55 -10.93 -24.68
N GLU A 519 19.95 -10.66 -25.92
CA GLU A 519 21.19 -9.95 -26.24
C GLU A 519 21.18 -8.49 -25.79
N ASP A 520 20.07 -7.78 -26.02
CA ASP A 520 19.90 -6.38 -25.65
C ASP A 520 19.69 -6.23 -24.13
N ALA A 521 19.21 -7.30 -23.47
CA ALA A 521 19.03 -7.35 -22.04
C ALA A 521 20.34 -7.43 -21.26
N GLN A 522 21.50 -7.71 -21.88
CA GLN A 522 22.78 -7.86 -21.17
C GLN A 522 23.40 -6.53 -20.74
N GLU A 523 23.08 -5.44 -21.43
CA GLU A 523 23.61 -4.11 -21.16
C GLU A 523 22.56 -3.23 -20.47
N TRP A 524 23.02 -2.19 -19.77
CA TRP A 524 22.09 -1.18 -19.30
C TRP A 524 21.58 -0.37 -20.50
N PRO A 525 20.32 0.08 -20.49
CA PRO A 525 19.86 0.97 -21.55
C PRO A 525 20.65 2.27 -21.50
N ALA A 526 21.23 2.69 -22.62
CA ALA A 526 22.09 3.88 -22.74
C ALA A 526 21.60 5.15 -21.99
N PRO A 527 20.31 5.56 -22.07
CA PRO A 527 19.84 6.74 -21.33
C PRO A 527 19.83 6.55 -19.80
N TYR A 528 19.90 5.31 -19.34
CA TYR A 528 19.91 4.92 -17.94
C TYR A 528 21.21 4.23 -17.54
N GLU A 529 22.32 4.38 -18.25
CA GLU A 529 23.60 3.81 -17.80
C GLU A 529 24.12 4.49 -16.51
N PRO A 530 24.78 3.74 -15.60
CA PRO A 530 25.40 4.34 -14.42
C PRO A 530 26.51 5.29 -14.83
N THR A 531 26.59 6.47 -14.19
CA THR A 531 27.70 7.41 -14.42
C THR A 531 28.88 7.15 -13.50
N GLN A 532 28.66 6.46 -12.38
CA GLN A 532 29.69 6.05 -11.43
C GLN A 532 29.50 4.57 -11.09
N THR A 533 30.56 3.77 -11.25
CA THR A 533 30.55 2.33 -11.03
C THR A 533 31.32 1.98 -9.76
N HIS A 534 30.60 1.81 -8.66
CA HIS A 534 31.12 1.31 -7.39
C HIS A 534 30.34 0.06 -7.00
N THR A 535 31.05 -1.06 -6.84
CA THR A 535 30.43 -2.33 -6.47
C THR A 535 30.58 -2.58 -4.98
N ALA A 536 29.49 -3.00 -4.32
CA ALA A 536 29.52 -3.38 -2.91
C ALA A 536 28.53 -4.52 -2.63
N ALA A 537 29.02 -5.60 -2.02
CA ALA A 537 28.23 -6.78 -1.71
C ALA A 537 27.73 -6.76 -0.25
N PHE A 538 26.47 -7.16 -0.04
CA PHE A 538 25.83 -7.21 1.28
C PHE A 538 25.40 -8.64 1.62
N GLN A 539 25.53 -9.03 2.89
CA GLN A 539 25.08 -10.34 3.35
C GLN A 539 23.55 -10.40 3.37
N GLY A 540 22.95 -11.31 2.61
CA GLY A 540 21.49 -11.47 2.57
C GLY A 540 20.75 -10.34 1.83
N ALA A 541 21.44 -9.54 1.02
CA ALA A 541 20.87 -8.37 0.33
C ALA A 541 21.41 -8.22 -1.11
N PRO A 542 20.74 -7.43 -1.97
CA PRO A 542 21.24 -7.13 -3.31
C PRO A 542 22.57 -6.36 -3.31
N THR A 543 23.43 -6.71 -4.26
CA THR A 543 24.73 -6.05 -4.50
C THR A 543 24.54 -4.75 -5.26
N LEU A 544 25.19 -3.69 -4.79
CA LEU A 544 25.29 -2.41 -5.49
C LEU A 544 26.23 -2.57 -6.68
N LEU A 545 25.84 -2.04 -7.84
CA LEU A 545 26.65 -2.03 -9.07
C LEU A 545 27.11 -0.62 -9.48
N GLY A 546 26.39 0.42 -9.04
CA GLY A 546 26.74 1.79 -9.34
C GLY A 546 25.60 2.76 -9.04
N MET A 547 25.78 4.00 -9.47
CA MET A 547 24.80 5.08 -9.33
C MET A 547 24.82 6.06 -10.50
N ARG A 548 23.75 6.84 -10.59
CA ARG A 548 23.62 7.98 -11.50
C ARG A 548 22.86 9.12 -10.81
N PRO A 549 23.48 10.26 -10.52
CA PRO A 549 22.75 11.47 -10.09
C PRO A 549 21.82 11.97 -11.21
N GLU A 550 20.66 12.51 -10.86
CA GLU A 550 19.82 13.28 -11.79
C GLU A 550 20.27 14.75 -11.76
N SER A 551 20.44 15.36 -12.93
CA SER A 551 20.94 16.74 -13.05
C SER A 551 19.87 17.79 -12.74
N ASP A 552 18.60 17.41 -12.81
CA ASP A 552 17.45 18.30 -12.79
C ASP A 552 16.53 18.16 -11.58
N ALA A 553 16.90 17.30 -10.64
CA ALA A 553 16.17 17.10 -9.40
C ALA A 553 17.13 16.63 -8.29
N PRO A 554 16.80 16.84 -7.00
CA PRO A 554 17.49 16.20 -5.90
C PRO A 554 17.13 14.70 -5.87
N ALA A 555 17.60 13.95 -6.85
CA ALA A 555 17.30 12.54 -7.02
C ALA A 555 18.51 11.82 -7.62
N LEU A 556 18.55 10.50 -7.42
CA LEU A 556 19.55 9.64 -8.03
C LEU A 556 18.97 8.28 -8.38
N ARG A 557 19.66 7.53 -9.23
CA ARG A 557 19.35 6.13 -9.52
C ARG A 557 20.45 5.24 -8.97
N LEU A 558 20.06 4.15 -8.31
CA LEU A 558 20.96 3.10 -7.90
C LEU A 558 20.73 1.85 -8.75
N TYR A 559 21.82 1.13 -8.96
CA TYR A 559 21.86 -0.06 -9.80
C TYR A 559 22.18 -1.24 -8.92
N TRP A 560 21.27 -2.19 -8.87
CA TRP A 560 21.34 -3.33 -7.98
C TRP A 560 21.33 -4.65 -8.75
N ARG A 561 21.89 -5.69 -8.15
CA ARG A 561 21.79 -7.08 -8.63
C ARG A 561 21.48 -8.03 -7.48
N ALA A 562 20.51 -8.92 -7.68
CA ALA A 562 20.33 -10.03 -6.75
C ALA A 562 21.37 -11.13 -7.05
N ASP A 563 22.19 -11.47 -6.05
CA ASP A 563 23.18 -12.55 -6.20
C ASP A 563 22.64 -13.91 -5.73
N GLU A 564 21.64 -13.89 -4.83
CA GLU A 564 21.01 -15.07 -4.26
C GLU A 564 19.49 -14.87 -4.15
N PRO A 565 18.69 -15.93 -3.93
CA PRO A 565 17.25 -15.80 -3.73
C PRO A 565 16.94 -14.97 -2.50
N MET A 566 16.06 -13.98 -2.64
CA MET A 566 15.69 -13.08 -1.56
C MET A 566 14.54 -13.66 -0.73
N GLY A 567 14.78 -13.92 0.56
CA GLY A 567 13.79 -14.48 1.48
C GLY A 567 12.86 -13.45 2.14
N GLN A 568 13.12 -12.16 1.96
CA GLN A 568 12.41 -11.08 2.64
C GLN A 568 12.41 -9.79 1.83
N SER A 569 11.43 -8.92 2.13
CA SER A 569 11.36 -7.55 1.63
C SER A 569 12.25 -6.65 2.46
N LEU A 570 13.30 -6.10 1.84
CA LEU A 570 14.28 -5.22 2.47
C LEU A 570 14.04 -3.77 2.09
N THR A 571 14.40 -2.87 3.00
CA THR A 571 14.41 -1.44 2.75
C THR A 571 15.81 -0.99 2.43
N SER A 572 15.96 -0.28 1.30
CA SER A 572 17.19 0.43 0.96
C SER A 572 17.13 1.85 1.49
N PHE A 573 18.24 2.34 2.05
CA PHE A 573 18.40 3.74 2.40
C PHE A 573 19.49 4.39 1.55
N VAL A 574 19.36 5.71 1.40
CA VAL A 574 20.31 6.60 0.76
C VAL A 574 20.54 7.78 1.69
N HIS A 575 21.79 8.06 2.03
CA HIS A 575 22.19 9.25 2.77
C HIS A 575 23.18 10.05 1.93
N LEU A 576 22.93 11.35 1.78
CA LEU A 576 23.90 12.30 1.25
C LEU A 576 24.64 12.90 2.44
N LEU A 577 25.95 12.69 2.48
CA LEU A 577 26.82 13.12 3.56
C LEU A 577 27.73 14.23 3.08
N ASP A 578 27.84 15.29 3.87
CA ASP A 578 28.83 16.34 3.64
C ASP A 578 30.26 15.86 4.01
N GLN A 579 31.22 16.78 3.88
CA GLN A 579 32.63 16.57 4.22
C GLN A 579 32.88 16.30 5.72
N ASP A 580 31.94 16.70 6.59
CA ASP A 580 32.00 16.51 8.04
C ASP A 580 31.25 15.25 8.48
N GLY A 581 30.54 14.60 7.56
CA GLY A 581 29.74 13.39 7.81
C GLY A 581 28.30 13.67 8.24
N HIS A 582 27.84 14.91 8.16
CA HIS A 582 26.45 15.27 8.44
C HIS A 582 25.54 14.87 7.28
N ARG A 583 24.33 14.41 7.62
CA ARG A 583 23.31 14.06 6.62
C ARG A 583 22.64 15.32 6.08
N VAL A 584 22.87 15.60 4.81
CA VAL A 584 22.30 16.71 4.06
C VAL A 584 20.97 16.33 3.42
N ALA A 585 20.85 15.10 2.93
CA ALA A 585 19.60 14.57 2.38
C ALA A 585 19.50 13.07 2.64
N GLN A 586 18.28 12.53 2.61
CA GLN A 586 18.06 11.09 2.77
C GLN A 586 16.84 10.57 2.02
N MET A 587 16.79 9.26 1.80
CA MET A 587 15.61 8.55 1.33
C MET A 587 15.68 7.08 1.72
N ASP A 588 14.61 6.57 2.32
CA ASP A 588 14.45 5.18 2.73
C ASP A 588 13.18 4.64 2.08
N LYS A 589 13.29 3.57 1.28
CA LYS A 589 12.13 2.97 0.63
C LYS A 589 12.31 1.49 0.31
N LEU A 590 11.17 0.80 0.22
CA LEU A 590 11.11 -0.49 -0.46
C LEU A 590 11.37 -0.28 -1.96
N PRO A 591 12.20 -1.13 -2.60
CA PRO A 591 12.42 -1.03 -4.04
C PRO A 591 11.10 -1.10 -4.82
N GLY A 592 11.03 -0.37 -5.94
CA GLY A 592 9.78 -0.28 -6.69
C GLY A 592 8.72 0.62 -6.05
N ASN A 593 9.05 1.39 -5.00
CA ASN A 593 8.07 2.04 -4.11
C ASN A 593 7.05 1.01 -3.55
N GLY A 594 7.53 -0.21 -3.27
CA GLY A 594 6.72 -1.35 -2.85
C GLY A 594 6.12 -2.17 -3.99
N SER A 595 6.14 -1.70 -5.24
CA SER A 595 5.68 -2.49 -6.41
C SER A 595 6.60 -3.64 -6.76
N TYR A 596 7.88 -3.59 -6.33
CA TYR A 596 8.89 -4.57 -6.71
C TYR A 596 9.87 -4.87 -5.57
N ALA A 597 9.31 -5.30 -4.44
CA ALA A 597 10.09 -5.65 -3.25
C ALA A 597 11.10 -6.77 -3.51
N THR A 598 12.20 -6.78 -2.73
CA THR A 598 13.33 -7.71 -2.93
C THR A 598 12.92 -9.17 -2.92
N ILE A 599 11.87 -9.58 -2.19
CA ILE A 599 11.35 -10.96 -2.20
C ILE A 599 10.94 -11.47 -3.61
N HIS A 600 10.71 -10.57 -4.57
CA HIS A 600 10.38 -10.91 -5.95
C HIS A 600 11.60 -11.00 -6.88
N TRP A 601 12.79 -10.63 -6.40
CA TRP A 601 13.99 -10.57 -7.21
C TRP A 601 14.57 -11.98 -7.41
N THR A 602 14.93 -12.28 -8.65
CA THR A 602 15.57 -13.56 -8.99
C THR A 602 17.09 -13.41 -9.12
N PRO A 603 17.90 -14.44 -8.79
CA PRO A 603 19.35 -14.35 -8.92
C PRO A 603 19.78 -13.97 -10.35
N GLY A 604 20.73 -13.04 -10.46
CA GLY A 604 21.22 -12.47 -11.72
C GLY A 604 20.39 -11.31 -12.27
N GLU A 605 19.18 -11.10 -11.74
CA GLU A 605 18.33 -9.98 -12.12
C GLU A 605 18.94 -8.65 -11.68
N ARG A 606 18.72 -7.63 -12.50
CA ARG A 606 19.30 -6.30 -12.34
C ARG A 606 18.22 -5.24 -12.26
N VAL A 607 18.32 -4.36 -11.27
CA VAL A 607 17.28 -3.37 -10.97
C VAL A 607 17.88 -1.97 -10.97
N ILE A 608 17.28 -1.08 -11.75
CA ILE A 608 17.50 0.37 -11.70
C ILE A 608 16.36 0.94 -10.86
N ASP A 609 16.67 1.59 -9.75
CA ASP A 609 15.64 2.22 -8.91
C ASP A 609 15.97 3.69 -8.64
N ARG A 610 14.97 4.56 -8.78
CA ARG A 610 15.09 6.01 -8.61
C ARG A 610 14.73 6.42 -7.18
N TYR A 611 15.59 7.21 -6.57
CA TYR A 611 15.47 7.72 -5.21
C TYR A 611 15.31 9.25 -5.24
N PRO A 612 14.07 9.77 -5.16
CA PRO A 612 13.86 11.19 -4.88
C PRO A 612 14.32 11.46 -3.44
N LEU A 613 15.19 12.43 -3.23
CA LEU A 613 15.80 12.68 -1.92
C LEU A 613 15.01 13.71 -1.13
N ASN A 614 14.86 13.48 0.17
CA ASN A 614 14.39 14.49 1.10
C ASN A 614 15.58 15.34 1.56
N VAL A 615 15.68 16.58 1.06
CA VAL A 615 16.75 17.52 1.41
C VAL A 615 16.49 18.10 2.80
N LEU A 616 17.39 17.81 3.73
CA LEU A 616 17.32 18.24 5.14
C LEU A 616 18.04 19.58 5.35
N ASP A 617 19.13 19.81 4.62
CA ASP A 617 19.88 21.07 4.63
C ASP A 617 19.82 21.74 3.26
N LEU A 618 18.97 22.75 3.16
CA LEU A 618 18.70 23.49 1.92
C LEU A 618 19.84 24.45 1.52
N CYS A 619 20.77 24.75 2.44
CA CYS A 619 21.92 25.61 2.17
C CYS A 619 23.09 24.85 1.51
N ALA A 620 23.08 23.52 1.55
CA ALA A 620 24.11 22.65 0.99
C ALA A 620 24.04 22.50 -0.55
N GLY A 621 23.22 23.30 -1.23
CA GLY A 621 23.22 23.37 -2.69
C GLY A 621 24.61 23.71 -3.23
N GLY A 622 25.00 23.05 -4.32
CA GLY A 622 26.33 23.15 -4.92
C GLY A 622 27.44 22.38 -4.21
N GLU A 623 27.20 21.82 -3.02
CA GLU A 623 28.18 20.95 -2.37
C GLU A 623 28.25 19.60 -3.07
N THR A 624 29.47 19.07 -3.22
CA THR A 624 29.68 17.68 -3.69
C THR A 624 29.61 16.76 -2.47
N LEU A 625 28.54 15.97 -2.42
CA LEU A 625 28.16 15.15 -1.29
C LEU A 625 28.47 13.68 -1.58
N ARG A 626 28.87 12.95 -0.54
CA ARG A 626 29.11 11.50 -0.61
C ARG A 626 27.78 10.76 -0.48
N VAL A 627 27.51 9.83 -1.38
CA VAL A 627 26.28 9.02 -1.38
C VAL A 627 26.54 7.71 -0.67
N GLN A 628 26.08 7.60 0.58
CA GLN A 628 26.13 6.38 1.36
C GLN A 628 24.82 5.61 1.21
N VAL A 629 24.92 4.29 1.04
CA VAL A 629 23.79 3.40 0.85
C VAL A 629 23.91 2.15 1.71
N GLY A 630 22.80 1.48 1.92
CA GLY A 630 22.78 0.17 2.56
C GLY A 630 21.37 -0.41 2.65
N TRP A 631 21.28 -1.55 3.30
CA TRP A 631 20.04 -2.30 3.47
C TRP A 631 19.75 -2.53 4.93
N TYR A 632 18.48 -2.52 5.28
CA TYR A 632 18.00 -2.97 6.58
C TYR A 632 16.66 -3.68 6.44
N GLN A 633 16.36 -4.50 7.44
CA GLN A 633 15.06 -5.11 7.57
C GLN A 633 14.15 -4.18 8.37
N ALA A 634 13.24 -3.49 7.68
CA ALA A 634 12.16 -2.79 8.36
C ALA A 634 11.18 -3.82 8.91
N GLY A 635 11.05 -3.90 10.25
CA GLY A 635 9.88 -4.53 10.84
C GLY A 635 8.64 -3.77 10.38
N VAL A 636 7.56 -4.49 10.06
CA VAL A 636 6.23 -3.93 9.76
C VAL A 636 5.96 -2.74 10.71
N GLU A 637 5.48 -1.62 10.16
CA GLU A 637 5.31 -0.31 10.83
C GLU A 637 5.26 -0.39 12.38
N GLY A 638 6.28 0.17 13.04
CA GLY A 638 6.31 0.31 14.51
C GLY A 638 7.33 -0.54 15.28
N ALA A 639 8.25 -1.26 14.62
CA ALA A 639 9.31 -1.98 15.32
C ALA A 639 10.55 -1.10 15.60
N LEU A 640 10.92 -0.98 16.87
CA LEU A 640 12.09 -0.25 17.38
C LEU A 640 13.45 -0.90 17.04
N ASP A 641 13.46 -2.01 16.30
CA ASP A 641 14.64 -2.86 16.05
C ASP A 641 14.94 -3.04 14.54
N ALA A 642 15.10 -1.95 13.80
CA ALA A 642 15.64 -2.02 12.43
C ALA A 642 17.11 -2.46 12.49
N GLN A 643 17.43 -3.65 11.95
CA GLN A 643 18.81 -4.16 11.91
C GLN A 643 19.44 -3.94 10.53
N PRO A 644 20.51 -3.14 10.41
CA PRO A 644 21.23 -2.98 9.16
C PRO A 644 22.02 -4.24 8.80
N LEU A 645 22.16 -4.51 7.51
CA LEU A 645 22.85 -5.69 6.98
C LEU A 645 24.35 -5.43 6.78
N ARG A 646 25.19 -6.42 7.09
CA ARG A 646 26.65 -6.31 6.97
C ARG A 646 27.12 -6.39 5.52
N ARG A 647 28.17 -5.64 5.21
CA ARG A 647 28.96 -5.82 3.98
C ARG A 647 29.67 -7.17 4.00
N ALA A 648 29.67 -7.84 2.86
CA ALA A 648 30.35 -9.11 2.65
C ALA A 648 31.81 -8.92 2.21
N ASP A 649 32.11 -7.78 1.61
CA ASP A 649 33.39 -7.40 1.00
C ASP A 649 34.24 -6.45 1.87
N ALA A 650 33.68 -5.90 2.96
CA ALA A 650 34.35 -5.02 3.91
C ALA A 650 33.70 -5.11 5.31
N PRO A 651 34.40 -4.71 6.39
CA PRO A 651 33.73 -4.50 7.68
C PRO A 651 32.77 -3.29 7.59
N GLY A 652 31.55 -3.42 8.12
CA GLY A 652 30.55 -2.34 8.17
C GLY A 652 29.17 -2.74 7.64
N HIS A 653 28.20 -1.83 7.69
CA HIS A 653 26.81 -2.03 7.21
C HIS A 653 26.45 -1.20 5.99
N THR A 654 27.34 -0.30 5.58
CA THR A 654 27.06 0.71 4.57
C THR A 654 28.16 0.74 3.52
N ALA A 655 27.82 1.16 2.30
CA ALA A 655 28.75 1.32 1.20
C ALA A 655 28.66 2.74 0.63
N LEU A 656 29.78 3.24 0.11
CA LEU A 656 29.80 4.46 -0.70
C LEU A 656 29.40 4.09 -2.13
N ALA A 657 28.29 4.64 -2.62
CA ALA A 657 27.85 4.44 -3.99
C ALA A 657 28.58 5.36 -4.98
N GLY A 658 29.04 6.52 -4.51
CA GLY A 658 29.70 7.54 -5.31
C GLY A 658 29.50 8.93 -4.70
N GLN A 659 29.55 9.95 -5.53
CA GLN A 659 29.34 11.35 -5.14
C GLN A 659 28.27 12.02 -6.00
N MET A 660 27.61 13.04 -5.48
CA MET A 660 26.70 13.88 -6.25
C MET A 660 26.72 15.32 -5.76
N THR A 661 26.59 16.26 -6.70
CA THR A 661 26.38 17.66 -6.37
C THR A 661 24.88 17.91 -6.19
N LEU A 662 24.48 18.43 -5.04
CA LEU A 662 23.09 18.79 -4.82
C LEU A 662 22.77 20.06 -5.64
N PRO A 663 21.72 20.10 -6.47
CA PRO A 663 21.36 21.32 -7.16
C PRO A 663 20.94 22.40 -6.14
N PHE A 664 21.16 23.67 -6.46
CA PHE A 664 20.58 24.75 -5.66
C PHE A 664 19.07 24.80 -5.87
N ILE A 665 18.31 24.93 -4.78
CA ILE A 665 16.84 24.89 -4.81
C ILE A 665 16.30 26.09 -4.03
N GLY A 666 15.55 26.94 -4.73
CA GLY A 666 14.75 27.99 -4.13
C GLY A 666 13.57 27.41 -3.36
N GLN A 667 13.21 28.07 -2.26
CA GLN A 667 12.05 27.70 -1.44
C GLN A 667 11.24 28.94 -1.08
N PRO A 668 9.94 28.78 -0.73
CA PRO A 668 9.15 29.89 -0.23
C PRO A 668 9.84 30.55 0.99
N PRO A 669 9.80 31.89 1.12
CA PRO A 669 10.49 32.61 2.19
C PRO A 669 10.23 32.08 3.61
N ALA A 670 9.03 31.55 3.87
CA ALA A 670 8.64 30.97 5.16
C ALA A 670 9.43 29.71 5.55
N GLN A 671 10.09 29.04 4.61
CA GLN A 671 10.94 27.87 4.87
C GLN A 671 12.43 28.24 4.93
N MET A 672 12.78 29.50 4.65
CA MET A 672 14.16 29.98 4.46
C MET A 672 14.41 31.25 5.25
N GLU A 673 14.26 31.17 6.56
CA GLU A 673 14.54 32.29 7.45
C GLU A 673 16.04 32.33 7.82
N PRO A 674 16.77 33.41 7.48
CA PRO A 674 18.17 33.53 7.86
C PRO A 674 18.31 33.79 9.37
N PRO A 675 19.37 33.28 10.02
CA PRO A 675 19.66 33.59 11.42
C PRO A 675 19.84 35.09 11.70
N VAL A 676 20.51 35.80 10.79
CA VAL A 676 20.65 37.26 10.81
C VAL A 676 19.99 37.85 9.59
N ARG A 677 18.94 38.64 9.80
CA ARG A 677 18.19 39.30 8.73
C ARG A 677 18.78 40.67 8.40
N LEU A 678 18.94 40.95 7.11
CA LEU A 678 19.46 42.22 6.57
C LEU A 678 18.46 42.91 5.64
N ASP A 679 17.73 42.15 4.81
CA ASP A 679 16.87 42.65 3.72
C ASP A 679 17.56 43.71 2.84
N LEU A 680 18.81 43.43 2.44
CA LEU A 680 19.67 44.36 1.72
C LEU A 680 19.36 44.32 0.20
N PRO A 681 18.81 45.38 -0.40
CA PRO A 681 18.59 45.43 -1.84
C PRO A 681 19.93 45.69 -2.55
N LEU A 682 20.39 44.71 -3.34
CA LEU A 682 21.63 44.84 -4.12
C LEU A 682 21.34 45.31 -5.55
N ARG A 683 20.17 44.96 -6.09
CA ARG A 683 19.61 45.43 -7.37
C ARG A 683 18.08 45.49 -7.28
N GLU A 684 17.40 46.05 -8.28
CA GLU A 684 15.92 46.14 -8.33
C GLU A 684 15.19 44.79 -8.20
N ASP A 685 15.83 43.70 -8.64
CA ASP A 685 15.25 42.35 -8.74
C ASP A 685 15.98 41.28 -7.90
N LEU A 686 16.99 41.69 -7.11
CA LEU A 686 17.84 40.82 -6.31
C LEU A 686 18.20 41.49 -4.97
N ALA A 687 17.88 40.80 -3.88
CA ALA A 687 18.20 41.22 -2.52
C ALA A 687 18.91 40.11 -1.75
N LEU A 688 19.82 40.49 -0.86
CA LEU A 688 20.35 39.60 0.17
C LEU A 688 19.48 39.72 1.42
N VAL A 689 18.66 38.70 1.67
CA VAL A 689 17.70 38.63 2.79
C VAL A 689 18.43 38.61 4.12
N GLY A 690 19.55 37.89 4.20
CA GLY A 690 20.30 37.73 5.43
C GLY A 690 21.43 36.72 5.29
N TYR A 691 22.05 36.40 6.42
CA TYR A 691 23.13 35.42 6.50
C TYR A 691 23.09 34.61 7.79
N GLY A 692 23.72 33.44 7.74
CA GLY A 692 24.14 32.65 8.90
C GLY A 692 25.66 32.56 8.91
N LEU A 693 26.29 32.75 10.07
CA LEU A 693 27.74 32.62 10.22
C LEU A 693 28.05 31.61 11.32
N THR A 694 28.84 30.59 10.98
CA THR A 694 29.25 29.56 11.92
C THR A 694 30.79 29.48 11.97
N GLY A 695 31.33 29.61 13.18
CA GLY A 695 32.76 29.52 13.47
C GLY A 695 33.03 29.93 14.91
N GLU A 696 33.48 28.99 15.74
CA GLU A 696 33.90 29.26 17.12
C GLU A 696 35.39 29.68 17.14
N ASP A 697 35.72 30.67 17.98
CA ASP A 697 37.09 31.20 18.14
C ASP A 697 37.78 31.56 16.82
N LEU A 698 37.21 32.56 16.11
CA LEU A 698 37.76 33.11 14.87
C LEU A 698 39.21 33.57 15.10
N GLN A 699 40.17 32.78 14.64
CA GLN A 699 41.60 33.10 14.62
C GLN A 699 42.14 32.99 13.19
N ALA A 700 43.35 33.48 12.96
CA ALA A 700 44.00 33.37 11.65
C ALA A 700 44.02 31.90 11.17
N GLY A 701 43.68 31.69 9.89
CA GLY A 701 43.60 30.35 9.29
C GLY A 701 42.41 29.50 9.73
N ALA A 702 41.51 29.99 10.59
CA ALA A 702 40.34 29.21 11.03
C ALA A 702 39.33 29.03 9.87
N PRO A 703 38.69 27.85 9.75
CA PRO A 703 37.57 27.67 8.84
C PRO A 703 36.35 28.46 9.33
N VAL A 704 35.59 29.00 8.39
CA VAL A 704 34.36 29.76 8.62
C VAL A 704 33.32 29.29 7.62
N THR A 705 32.12 29.02 8.09
CA THR A 705 30.98 28.71 7.21
C THR A 705 30.04 29.90 7.17
N LEU A 706 29.73 30.37 5.96
CA LEU A 706 28.85 31.49 5.71
C LEU A 706 27.69 31.04 4.81
N ASP A 707 26.48 31.07 5.36
CA ASP A 707 25.24 30.78 4.64
C ASP A 707 24.62 32.11 4.20
N LEU A 708 24.46 32.32 2.89
CA LEU A 708 23.90 33.56 2.31
C LEU A 708 22.52 33.29 1.73
N TYR A 709 21.54 34.11 2.10
CA TYR A 709 20.14 33.94 1.71
C TYR A 709 19.74 35.03 0.71
N TRP A 710 19.41 34.61 -0.50
CA TRP A 710 19.13 35.50 -1.62
C TRP A 710 17.66 35.44 -2.00
N HIS A 711 17.05 36.58 -2.31
CA HIS A 711 15.69 36.68 -2.80
C HIS A 711 15.66 37.38 -4.15
N SER A 712 14.91 36.82 -5.10
CA SER A 712 14.74 37.41 -6.43
C SER A 712 13.27 37.58 -6.78
N THR A 713 12.93 38.73 -7.34
CA THR A 713 11.59 39.07 -7.82
C THR A 713 11.47 38.99 -9.34
N ARG A 714 12.46 38.41 -10.04
CA ARG A 714 12.40 38.23 -11.49
C ARG A 714 11.17 37.41 -11.88
N PRO A 715 10.42 37.83 -12.93
CA PRO A 715 9.31 37.05 -13.48
C PRO A 715 9.73 35.64 -13.90
N ALA A 716 8.81 34.67 -13.83
CA ALA A 716 9.09 33.25 -14.13
C ALA A 716 9.50 32.96 -15.58
N ASP A 717 9.26 33.90 -16.50
CA ASP A 717 9.66 33.86 -17.91
C ASP A 717 11.06 34.42 -18.18
N ALA A 718 11.73 34.99 -17.18
CA ALA A 718 13.12 35.44 -17.25
C ALA A 718 14.05 34.44 -16.53
N PRO A 719 15.29 34.23 -17.03
CA PRO A 719 16.24 33.34 -16.36
C PRO A 719 16.61 33.89 -14.98
N PRO A 720 16.71 33.02 -13.95
CA PRO A 720 17.08 33.45 -12.60
C PRO A 720 18.52 34.01 -12.57
N PRO A 721 18.88 34.84 -11.57
CA PRO A 721 20.21 35.44 -11.46
C PRO A 721 21.26 34.44 -10.91
N THR A 722 21.15 33.16 -11.25
CA THR A 722 22.01 32.07 -10.76
C THR A 722 23.49 32.24 -11.12
N GLU A 723 23.75 32.78 -12.31
CA GLU A 723 25.11 32.97 -12.84
C GLU A 723 25.74 34.31 -12.43
N GLU A 724 25.09 35.12 -11.59
CA GLU A 724 25.58 36.44 -11.18
C GLU A 724 26.90 36.29 -10.38
N PRO A 725 27.99 36.95 -10.77
CA PRO A 725 29.25 36.89 -10.03
C PRO A 725 29.11 37.60 -8.67
N VAL A 726 29.72 37.03 -7.65
CA VAL A 726 29.70 37.52 -6.28
C VAL A 726 31.12 37.42 -5.73
N THR A 727 31.61 38.51 -5.14
CA THR A 727 32.90 38.57 -4.45
C THR A 727 32.68 38.95 -3.00
N LEU A 728 33.30 38.21 -2.08
CA LEU A 728 33.35 38.51 -0.66
C LEU A 728 34.72 39.02 -0.29
N TYR A 729 34.76 40.16 0.40
CA TYR A 729 35.99 40.77 0.89
C TYR A 729 36.06 40.73 2.42
N LEU A 730 37.26 40.56 2.94
CA LEU A 730 37.59 40.83 4.33
C LEU A 730 38.38 42.16 4.39
N ALA A 731 37.78 43.19 4.96
CA ALA A 731 38.32 44.55 4.98
C ALA A 731 38.80 44.97 6.37
N ARG A 732 39.99 45.60 6.45
CA ARG A 732 40.53 46.21 7.67
C ARG A 732 41.36 47.45 7.33
N THR A 733 41.08 48.58 8.00
CA THR A 733 41.88 49.83 7.90
C THR A 733 42.26 50.25 6.47
N GLY A 734 41.30 50.18 5.54
CA GLY A 734 41.51 50.57 4.14
C GLY A 734 42.20 49.54 3.24
N GLN A 735 42.54 48.35 3.78
CA GLN A 735 42.99 47.20 3.00
C GLN A 735 41.82 46.21 2.85
N ARG A 736 41.66 45.66 1.64
CA ARG A 736 40.67 44.63 1.30
C ARG A 736 41.41 43.38 0.82
N GLU A 737 41.01 42.23 1.33
CA GLU A 737 41.48 40.93 0.87
C GLU A 737 40.28 40.14 0.32
N VAL A 738 40.44 39.49 -0.83
CA VAL A 738 39.39 38.64 -1.40
C VAL A 738 39.30 37.37 -0.57
N LEU A 739 38.16 37.18 0.10
CA LEU A 739 37.90 35.97 0.88
C LEU A 739 37.29 34.87 0.01
N TRP A 740 36.48 35.24 -0.98
CA TRP A 740 35.84 34.30 -1.91
C TRP A 740 35.34 35.02 -3.17
N GLU A 741 35.35 34.35 -4.32
CA GLU A 741 34.81 34.84 -5.60
C GLU A 741 34.15 33.69 -6.36
N GLY A 742 32.94 33.90 -6.90
CA GLY A 742 32.24 32.91 -7.73
C GLY A 742 30.81 33.30 -8.10
N GLN A 743 30.08 32.43 -8.80
CA GLN A 743 28.70 32.70 -9.26
C GLN A 743 27.66 32.34 -8.22
N LEU A 744 26.56 33.09 -8.08
CA LEU A 744 25.56 33.02 -7.00
C LEU A 744 25.00 31.62 -6.71
N ALA A 745 24.54 30.89 -7.73
CA ALA A 745 23.94 29.57 -7.59
C ALA A 745 23.90 28.86 -8.97
N PRO A 746 25.05 28.50 -9.56
CA PRO A 746 25.13 27.96 -10.91
C PRO A 746 24.24 26.73 -11.07
N GLU A 747 23.52 26.65 -12.20
CA GLU A 747 22.57 25.57 -12.51
C GLU A 747 21.43 25.39 -11.48
N GLY A 748 21.17 26.40 -10.65
CA GLY A 748 20.13 26.39 -9.63
C GLY A 748 18.70 26.53 -10.16
N TYR A 749 17.76 25.88 -9.48
CA TYR A 749 16.32 26.03 -9.70
C TYR A 749 15.78 27.09 -8.74
N TRP A 750 15.44 28.27 -9.24
CA TRP A 750 15.02 29.39 -8.41
C TRP A 750 13.84 30.11 -9.05
N ALA A 751 12.63 29.93 -8.50
CA ALA A 751 11.43 30.58 -9.02
C ALA A 751 11.26 32.01 -8.48
N ALA A 752 10.44 32.79 -9.18
CA ALA A 752 10.09 34.15 -8.81
C ALA A 752 9.51 34.22 -7.38
N GLY A 753 10.09 35.06 -6.51
CA GLY A 753 9.63 35.27 -5.14
C GLY A 753 10.10 34.24 -4.11
N GLU A 754 10.93 33.28 -4.53
CA GLU A 754 11.56 32.32 -3.61
C GLU A 754 12.87 32.86 -3.03
N VAL A 755 13.29 32.26 -1.92
CA VAL A 755 14.59 32.48 -1.29
C VAL A 755 15.48 31.27 -1.55
N LEU A 756 16.72 31.51 -1.95
CA LEU A 756 17.74 30.49 -2.17
C LEU A 756 18.87 30.71 -1.16
N CYS A 757 19.28 29.64 -0.47
CA CYS A 757 20.44 29.69 0.41
C CYS A 757 21.67 29.09 -0.27
N ARG A 758 22.81 29.72 -0.04
CA ARG A 758 24.11 29.17 -0.42
C ARG A 758 25.07 29.16 0.73
N ARG A 759 25.57 27.97 1.05
CA ARG A 759 26.69 27.77 1.95
C ARG A 759 28.03 28.02 1.26
N LEU A 760 28.87 28.79 1.92
CA LEU A 760 30.26 29.01 1.55
C LEU A 760 31.15 28.53 2.69
N ARG A 761 32.00 27.53 2.40
CA ARG A 761 33.00 27.02 3.33
C ARG A 761 34.33 27.71 3.05
N LEU A 762 34.67 28.66 3.90
CA LEU A 762 35.77 29.61 3.73
C LEU A 762 36.87 29.34 4.75
N ARG A 763 38.07 29.87 4.52
CA ARG A 763 39.16 29.88 5.49
C ARG A 763 39.66 31.31 5.64
N LEU A 764 39.73 31.79 6.88
CA LEU A 764 40.32 33.10 7.16
C LEU A 764 41.81 33.09 6.75
N PRO A 765 42.37 34.22 6.30
CA PRO A 765 43.79 34.29 5.93
C PRO A 765 44.69 33.85 7.08
N ALA A 766 45.67 32.99 6.79
CA ALA A 766 46.55 32.40 7.81
C ALA A 766 47.48 33.43 8.49
N GLU A 767 47.73 34.55 7.81
CA GLU A 767 48.58 35.65 8.29
C GLU A 767 47.76 36.82 8.87
N ALA A 768 46.42 36.69 8.95
CA ALA A 768 45.56 37.74 9.46
C ALA A 768 45.91 38.09 10.91
N ALA A 769 46.29 39.36 11.16
CA ALA A 769 46.55 39.81 12.52
C ALA A 769 45.25 39.88 13.35
N PRO A 770 45.29 39.68 14.68
CA PRO A 770 44.11 39.84 15.54
C PRO A 770 43.50 41.24 15.41
N GLY A 771 42.17 41.34 15.52
CA GLY A 771 41.43 42.60 15.41
C GLY A 771 40.07 42.46 14.71
N THR A 772 39.36 43.57 14.60
CA THR A 772 38.05 43.63 13.92
C THR A 772 38.23 43.85 12.42
N TYR A 773 37.59 43.00 11.64
CA TYR A 773 37.50 43.04 10.19
C TYR A 773 36.03 43.22 9.79
N ARG A 774 35.78 43.73 8.59
CA ARG A 774 34.45 43.84 8.01
C ARG A 774 34.32 42.90 6.84
N LEU A 775 33.30 42.06 6.86
CA LEU A 775 32.89 41.24 5.73
C LEU A 775 32.06 42.12 4.78
N GLU A 776 32.49 42.26 3.53
CA GLU A 776 31.80 43.03 2.50
C GLU A 776 31.44 42.12 1.31
N VAL A 777 30.30 42.36 0.66
CA VAL A 777 29.87 41.65 -0.56
C VAL A 777 29.79 42.61 -1.74
N ASP A 778 30.18 42.12 -2.91
CA ASP A 778 30.06 42.83 -4.17
C ASP A 778 29.49 41.89 -5.25
N LEU A 779 28.64 42.43 -6.12
CA LEU A 779 28.07 41.71 -7.28
C LEU A 779 28.84 41.96 -8.58
N ASN A 780 29.95 42.73 -8.54
CA ASN A 780 31.03 42.89 -9.52
C ASN A 780 31.53 44.34 -9.50
N GLU A 781 32.85 44.51 -9.46
CA GLU A 781 33.60 45.79 -9.37
C GLU A 781 33.19 46.83 -10.44
N ALA A 782 32.58 46.40 -11.55
CA ALA A 782 32.26 47.26 -12.69
C ALA A 782 30.98 48.11 -12.53
N ARG A 783 30.09 47.85 -11.55
CA ARG A 783 28.76 48.53 -11.48
C ARG A 783 28.45 49.23 -10.16
N SER A 784 29.18 48.97 -9.08
CA SER A 784 29.08 49.72 -7.82
C SER A 784 30.49 50.04 -7.30
N PRO A 785 30.84 51.31 -7.03
CA PRO A 785 32.20 51.69 -6.68
C PRO A 785 32.64 51.24 -5.27
N ASP A 786 31.72 50.81 -4.41
CA ASP A 786 32.00 50.34 -3.05
C ASP A 786 31.22 49.05 -2.72
N PRO A 787 31.92 47.96 -2.30
CA PRO A 787 31.33 46.76 -1.72
C PRO A 787 30.40 47.07 -0.54
N THR A 788 29.35 46.28 -0.37
CA THR A 788 28.32 46.50 0.64
C THR A 788 28.65 45.74 1.92
N PRO A 789 28.63 46.37 3.10
CA PRO A 789 29.00 45.70 4.35
C PRO A 789 27.94 44.69 4.80
N LEU A 790 28.37 43.49 5.18
CA LEU A 790 27.54 42.39 5.68
C LEU A 790 27.60 42.23 7.20
N ALA A 791 28.81 42.14 7.75
CA ALA A 791 29.05 41.81 9.14
C ALA A 791 30.41 42.32 9.61
N ASP A 792 30.56 42.60 10.91
CA ASP A 792 31.87 42.82 11.53
C ASP A 792 32.33 41.51 12.20
N LEU A 793 33.54 41.05 11.89
CA LEU A 793 34.19 39.83 12.40
C LEU A 793 35.34 40.21 13.33
N THR A 794 35.38 39.67 14.54
CA THR A 794 36.50 39.92 15.47
C THR A 794 37.40 38.69 15.53
N LEU A 795 38.65 38.84 15.08
CA LEU A 795 39.66 37.78 15.12
C LEU A 795 40.48 37.87 16.42
N GLY A 796 40.53 36.77 17.17
CA GLY A 796 41.33 36.61 18.39
C GLY A 796 42.81 36.34 18.13
N PRO A 797 43.67 36.34 19.17
CA PRO A 797 45.06 35.92 19.07
C PRO A 797 45.15 34.43 18.69
N SER A 798 46.16 34.06 17.90
CA SER A 798 46.34 32.65 17.51
C SER A 798 46.76 31.81 18.72
N THR A 799 46.08 30.68 18.91
CA THR A 799 46.38 29.66 19.93
C THR A 799 47.18 28.47 19.38
N ARG A 800 47.54 28.51 18.09
CA ARG A 800 48.19 27.41 17.37
C ARG A 800 49.63 27.20 17.83
N LEU A 801 50.05 25.93 17.92
CA LEU A 801 51.41 25.54 18.25
C LEU A 801 52.16 25.14 16.97
N PHE A 802 53.41 25.53 16.85
CA PHE A 802 54.30 25.15 15.73
C PHE A 802 55.60 24.49 16.20
N GLN A 803 55.75 24.34 17.51
CA GLN A 803 56.86 23.63 18.13
C GLN A 803 56.27 22.49 18.96
N PRO A 804 56.77 21.25 18.79
CA PRO A 804 56.23 20.11 19.52
C PRO A 804 56.57 20.18 21.01
N PRO A 805 55.67 19.72 21.89
CA PRO A 805 55.97 19.53 23.30
C PRO A 805 57.02 18.42 23.49
N ALA A 806 57.51 18.26 24.72
CA ALA A 806 58.38 17.14 25.07
C ALA A 806 57.62 15.81 24.88
N LEU A 807 58.23 14.87 24.17
CA LEU A 807 57.65 13.56 23.87
C LEU A 807 58.16 12.51 24.86
N THR A 808 57.25 11.73 25.43
CA THR A 808 57.56 10.53 26.23
C THR A 808 58.05 9.39 25.34
N LEU A 809 57.49 9.27 24.14
CA LEU A 809 57.92 8.33 23.11
C LEU A 809 57.87 9.02 21.75
N SER A 810 58.96 8.95 20.99
CA SER A 810 59.00 9.48 19.63
C SER A 810 58.71 8.40 18.60
N THR A 811 57.94 8.76 17.58
CA THR A 811 57.72 7.97 16.37
C THR A 811 57.79 8.91 15.16
N GLU A 812 58.06 8.36 13.99
CA GLU A 812 58.05 9.15 12.74
C GLU A 812 57.21 8.41 11.71
N ALA A 813 55.90 8.37 11.96
CA ALA A 813 54.96 7.77 11.03
C ALA A 813 54.17 8.84 10.29
N ILE A 814 53.95 8.63 9.00
CA ILE A 814 53.17 9.51 8.14
C ILE A 814 51.86 8.81 7.83
N LEU A 815 50.74 9.48 8.08
CA LEU A 815 49.40 8.99 7.76
C LEU A 815 48.78 9.85 6.66
N GLY A 816 48.25 9.18 5.65
CA GLY A 816 47.79 9.79 4.40
C GLY A 816 48.71 9.43 3.23
N GLU A 817 48.19 9.56 2.01
CA GLU A 817 48.95 9.19 0.80
C GLU A 817 50.19 10.08 0.62
N PRO A 818 51.28 9.55 0.02
CA PRO A 818 52.51 10.31 -0.20
C PRO A 818 52.35 11.56 -1.07
N ASP A 819 51.31 11.60 -1.91
CA ASP A 819 50.98 12.75 -2.77
C ASP A 819 50.23 13.88 -2.04
N GLY A 820 49.79 13.65 -0.78
CA GLY A 820 49.07 14.60 0.04
C GLY A 820 47.64 14.92 -0.42
N SER A 821 47.11 14.18 -1.41
CA SER A 821 45.81 14.43 -2.07
C SER A 821 44.61 14.44 -1.13
N HIS A 822 44.69 13.69 -0.04
CA HIS A 822 43.63 13.55 0.97
C HIS A 822 43.99 14.12 2.35
N GLY A 823 45.03 14.96 2.40
CA GLY A 823 45.64 15.44 3.63
C GLY A 823 46.65 14.45 4.21
N GLN A 824 47.68 14.99 4.84
CA GLN A 824 48.78 14.21 5.42
C GLN A 824 49.14 14.77 6.79
N ALA A 825 49.29 13.87 7.76
CA ALA A 825 49.76 14.19 9.09
C ALA A 825 50.93 13.28 9.46
N ARG A 826 51.92 13.86 10.14
CA ARG A 826 52.99 13.12 10.77
C ARG A 826 52.66 12.91 12.25
N LEU A 827 52.58 11.66 12.69
CA LEU A 827 52.51 11.33 14.10
C LEU A 827 53.93 11.42 14.67
N LEU A 828 54.18 12.43 15.50
CA LEU A 828 55.49 12.67 16.14
C LEU A 828 55.70 11.76 17.35
N GLY A 829 54.63 11.32 18.01
CA GLY A 829 54.71 10.42 19.15
C GLY A 829 53.65 10.67 20.22
N LEU A 830 54.00 10.30 21.45
CA LEU A 830 53.18 10.44 22.65
C LEU A 830 53.78 11.54 23.54
N ALA A 831 52.98 12.52 23.98
CA ALA A 831 53.37 13.44 25.04
C ALA A 831 53.12 12.83 26.43
N THR A 832 51.92 12.26 26.61
CA THR A 832 51.44 11.71 27.89
C THR A 832 50.92 10.29 27.70
N LEU A 833 51.18 9.42 28.67
CA LEU A 833 50.64 8.06 28.75
C LEU A 833 50.39 7.73 30.23
N ASP A 834 49.19 8.05 30.72
CA ASP A 834 48.88 7.99 32.14
C ASP A 834 47.66 7.11 32.42
N TRP A 835 47.79 6.25 33.43
CA TRP A 835 46.67 5.49 33.97
C TRP A 835 45.86 6.35 34.93
N GLN A 836 44.55 6.39 34.72
CA GLN A 836 43.61 7.11 35.57
C GLN A 836 42.78 6.12 36.38
N SER A 837 42.76 6.32 37.69
CA SER A 837 41.89 5.56 38.59
C SER A 837 40.41 5.90 38.35
N PRO A 838 39.46 5.06 38.79
CA PRO A 838 38.02 5.37 38.72
C PRO A 838 37.62 6.70 39.39
N GLN A 839 38.45 7.23 40.29
CA GLN A 839 38.23 8.53 40.97
C GLN A 839 38.71 9.71 40.13
N GLU A 840 39.63 9.50 39.20
CA GLU A 840 40.21 10.51 38.30
C GLU A 840 39.47 10.56 36.96
N ASN A 841 38.74 9.50 36.59
CA ASN A 841 37.90 9.45 35.40
C ASN A 841 36.46 9.92 35.69
N PRO A 842 35.93 10.96 35.01
CA PRO A 842 34.54 11.40 35.13
C PRO A 842 33.49 10.30 34.87
N ALA A 843 33.85 9.25 34.13
CA ALA A 843 32.98 8.12 33.80
C ALA A 843 33.01 6.97 34.84
N GLY A 844 33.83 7.05 35.88
CA GLY A 844 33.85 6.09 37.00
C GLY A 844 34.46 4.71 36.71
N ALA A 845 35.13 4.54 35.58
CA ALA A 845 35.85 3.31 35.20
C ALA A 845 37.37 3.59 35.09
N PRO A 846 38.25 2.61 35.32
CA PRO A 846 39.68 2.83 35.08
C PRO A 846 39.93 3.08 33.57
N SER A 847 40.79 4.04 33.25
CA SER A 847 41.06 4.46 31.87
C SER A 847 42.53 4.75 31.61
N LEU A 848 42.93 4.65 30.35
CA LEU A 848 44.24 5.10 29.86
C LEU A 848 44.08 6.44 29.15
N ALA A 849 44.74 7.48 29.64
CA ALA A 849 44.85 8.77 28.94
C ALA A 849 46.09 8.77 28.05
N VAL A 850 45.89 9.04 26.77
CA VAL A 850 46.93 9.09 25.74
C VAL A 850 46.88 10.44 25.05
N ASP A 851 47.97 11.20 25.11
CA ASP A 851 48.09 12.47 24.38
C ASP A 851 49.00 12.26 23.17
N LEU A 852 48.40 12.11 22.00
CA LEU A 852 49.10 11.99 20.71
C LEU A 852 49.56 13.36 20.23
N VAL A 853 50.75 13.42 19.65
CA VAL A 853 51.29 14.67 19.08
C VAL A 853 51.42 14.52 17.57
N TRP A 854 50.65 15.32 16.86
CA TRP A 854 50.57 15.33 15.41
C TRP A 854 51.20 16.60 14.83
N GLU A 855 51.79 16.51 13.65
CA GLU A 855 52.16 17.66 12.83
C GLU A 855 51.45 17.56 11.48
N ALA A 856 50.70 18.60 11.10
CA ALA A 856 50.05 18.63 9.79
C ALA A 856 51.09 18.90 8.69
N ARG A 857 51.08 18.09 7.63
CA ARG A 857 51.97 18.25 6.47
C ARG A 857 51.26 18.88 5.29
N SER A 858 49.99 18.52 5.10
CA SER A 858 49.10 19.15 4.13
C SER A 858 47.68 19.30 4.70
N PRO A 859 46.85 20.22 4.16
CA PRO A 859 45.48 20.39 4.62
C PRO A 859 44.62 19.15 4.34
N PHE A 860 43.75 18.81 5.29
CA PHE A 860 42.76 17.75 5.10
C PHE A 860 41.47 18.31 4.49
N PRO A 861 40.99 17.77 3.34
CA PRO A 861 39.75 18.22 2.69
C PRO A 861 38.49 17.64 3.34
N SER A 862 38.61 16.70 4.27
CA SER A 862 37.50 16.07 4.97
C SER A 862 37.89 15.77 6.41
N SER A 863 36.88 15.61 7.28
CA SER A 863 37.13 15.24 8.67
C SER A 863 37.44 13.75 8.78
N TYR A 864 38.43 13.41 9.60
CA TYR A 864 38.86 12.05 9.87
C TYR A 864 38.81 11.79 11.38
N LYS A 865 38.58 10.54 11.76
CA LYS A 865 38.66 10.11 13.16
C LYS A 865 40.02 9.50 13.43
N VAL A 866 40.57 9.82 14.59
CA VAL A 866 41.72 9.14 15.17
C VAL A 866 41.20 7.96 15.99
N PHE A 867 41.69 6.77 15.67
CA PHE A 867 41.50 5.60 16.50
C PHE A 867 42.74 5.37 17.36
N VAL A 868 42.53 4.98 18.61
CA VAL A 868 43.58 4.51 19.53
C VAL A 868 43.11 3.18 20.10
N HIS A 869 43.85 2.11 19.82
CA HIS A 869 43.50 0.75 20.21
C HIS A 869 44.53 0.18 21.18
N LEU A 870 44.05 -0.35 22.31
CA LEU A 870 44.82 -1.19 23.21
C LEU A 870 44.54 -2.66 22.86
N VAL A 871 45.58 -3.40 22.49
CA VAL A 871 45.46 -4.75 21.92
C VAL A 871 46.21 -5.77 22.78
N ASP A 872 45.58 -6.92 23.04
CA ASP A 872 46.19 -8.03 23.80
C ASP A 872 47.16 -8.88 22.96
N GLN A 873 47.78 -9.88 23.60
CA GLN A 873 48.71 -10.81 22.94
C GLN A 873 48.07 -11.70 21.87
N HIS A 874 46.73 -11.80 21.82
CA HIS A 874 45.99 -12.55 20.81
C HIS A 874 45.49 -11.66 19.65
N GLY A 875 45.81 -10.36 19.67
CA GLY A 875 45.37 -9.39 18.65
C GLY A 875 43.96 -8.85 18.86
N GLN A 876 43.33 -9.08 20.02
CA GLN A 876 42.00 -8.55 20.34
C GLN A 876 42.10 -7.13 20.92
N ILE A 877 41.21 -6.24 20.47
CA ILE A 877 41.08 -4.89 21.02
C ILE A 877 40.37 -5.01 22.38
N VAL A 878 41.07 -4.64 23.46
CA VAL A 878 40.56 -4.72 24.84
C VAL A 878 40.08 -3.37 25.39
N ALA A 879 40.53 -2.28 24.78
CA ALA A 879 40.00 -0.93 25.00
C ALA A 879 40.29 -0.08 23.75
N GLN A 880 39.43 0.90 23.46
CA GLN A 880 39.62 1.79 22.30
C GLN A 880 39.06 3.19 22.53
N SER A 881 39.52 4.13 21.71
CA SER A 881 38.96 5.48 21.55
C SER A 881 38.89 5.79 20.06
N ASP A 882 37.71 6.20 19.58
CA ASP A 882 37.44 6.56 18.18
C ASP A 882 36.82 7.96 18.15
N ALA A 883 37.66 8.98 18.01
CA ALA A 883 37.23 10.37 18.16
C ALA A 883 37.78 11.26 17.03
N VAL A 884 37.09 12.36 16.78
CA VAL A 884 37.70 13.48 16.04
C VAL A 884 38.83 14.03 16.91
N PRO A 885 40.02 14.35 16.35
CA PRO A 885 41.13 14.84 17.14
C PRO A 885 40.77 16.09 17.96
N GLY A 886 41.03 16.04 19.26
CA GLY A 886 40.61 17.04 20.25
C GLY A 886 39.08 17.21 20.38
N PRO A 887 38.57 17.66 21.54
CA PRO A 887 37.19 18.15 21.60
C PRO A 887 37.14 19.45 20.78
N ASP A 888 36.53 19.39 19.59
CA ASP A 888 36.26 20.52 18.69
C ASP A 888 37.43 21.02 17.81
N TYR A 889 38.46 20.19 17.56
CA TYR A 889 39.60 20.55 16.68
C TYR A 889 39.90 19.56 15.53
N PRO A 890 38.93 19.30 14.62
CA PRO A 890 39.08 18.33 13.54
C PRO A 890 40.29 18.62 12.64
N VAL A 891 40.80 17.59 11.98
CA VAL A 891 41.96 17.70 11.06
C VAL A 891 41.76 18.70 9.93
N THR A 892 40.50 19.04 9.59
CA THR A 892 40.16 20.10 8.63
C THR A 892 40.59 21.50 9.11
N ARG A 893 40.80 21.72 10.41
CA ARG A 893 41.31 22.98 10.99
C ARG A 893 42.83 23.10 10.91
N TRP A 894 43.54 21.99 10.72
CA TRP A 894 45.00 21.98 10.84
C TRP A 894 45.66 22.76 9.70
N LEU A 895 46.66 23.56 10.04
CA LEU A 895 47.50 24.26 9.07
C LEU A 895 48.80 23.49 8.82
N PRO A 896 49.35 23.52 7.60
CA PRO A 896 50.68 22.97 7.35
C PRO A 896 51.72 23.49 8.35
N GLY A 897 52.45 22.58 9.00
CA GLY A 897 53.43 22.85 10.04
C GLY A 897 52.86 23.01 11.45
N GLU A 898 51.54 23.05 11.63
CA GLU A 898 50.91 23.10 12.94
C GLU A 898 51.10 21.80 13.71
N VAL A 899 51.38 21.92 14.99
CA VAL A 899 51.48 20.82 15.94
C VAL A 899 50.22 20.77 16.80
N VAL A 900 49.56 19.61 16.82
CA VAL A 900 48.30 19.39 17.54
C VAL A 900 48.51 18.31 18.59
N VAL A 901 48.12 18.61 19.83
CA VAL A 901 48.09 17.66 20.94
C VAL A 901 46.67 17.13 21.06
N ASP A 902 46.52 15.83 20.83
CA ASP A 902 45.25 15.14 20.68
C ASP A 902 45.05 14.11 21.80
N ARG A 903 44.11 14.39 22.70
CA ARG A 903 43.90 13.62 23.93
C ARG A 903 42.79 12.58 23.74
N HIS A 904 43.15 11.31 23.96
CA HIS A 904 42.24 10.16 23.95
C HIS A 904 42.15 9.51 25.33
N ILE A 905 40.94 9.14 25.72
CA ILE A 905 40.67 8.38 26.95
C ILE A 905 40.11 7.02 26.54
N LEU A 906 40.87 5.96 26.81
CA LEU A 906 40.46 4.58 26.55
C LEU A 906 39.85 4.02 27.83
N ALA A 907 38.52 3.90 27.86
CA ALA A 907 37.82 3.26 28.96
C ALA A 907 38.00 1.74 28.89
N VAL A 908 38.44 1.15 29.99
CA VAL A 908 38.61 -0.30 30.11
C VAL A 908 37.33 -0.90 30.67
N SER A 909 36.63 -1.72 29.88
CA SER A 909 35.44 -2.44 30.34
C SER A 909 35.82 -3.78 30.99
N GLY A 910 35.66 -3.88 32.31
CA GLY A 910 35.91 -5.12 33.08
C GLY A 910 37.30 -5.20 33.72
N GLU A 911 37.63 -6.33 34.35
CA GLU A 911 38.97 -6.59 34.91
C GLU A 911 39.93 -7.01 33.79
N LEU A 912 40.72 -6.05 33.30
CA LEU A 912 41.83 -6.35 32.38
C LEU A 912 42.89 -7.20 33.12
N PRO A 913 43.32 -8.35 32.59
CA PRO A 913 44.39 -9.13 33.21
C PRO A 913 45.70 -8.34 33.32
N PRO A 914 46.47 -8.47 34.42
CA PRO A 914 47.80 -7.89 34.52
C PRO A 914 48.70 -8.46 33.43
N GLY A 915 49.33 -7.60 32.64
CA GLY A 915 50.03 -8.05 31.44
C GLY A 915 50.51 -6.92 30.55
N ARG A 916 51.15 -7.31 29.43
CA ARG A 916 51.63 -6.38 28.40
C ARG A 916 50.60 -6.29 27.28
N TYR A 917 50.32 -5.07 26.86
CA TYR A 917 49.39 -4.75 25.79
C TYR A 917 50.09 -3.83 24.78
N GLN A 918 49.71 -3.95 23.52
CA GLN A 918 50.25 -3.10 22.44
C GLN A 918 49.30 -1.94 22.17
N LEU A 919 49.86 -0.73 22.11
CA LEU A 919 49.09 0.47 21.76
C LEU A 919 49.27 0.79 20.28
N PHE A 920 48.17 1.00 19.57
CA PHE A 920 48.16 1.41 18.17
C PHE A 920 47.34 2.69 17.98
N ALA A 921 47.76 3.53 17.04
CA ALA A 921 46.96 4.66 16.59
C ALA A 921 46.90 4.73 15.06
N GLY A 922 45.86 5.39 14.56
CA GLY A 922 45.78 5.76 13.15
C GLY A 922 44.57 6.65 12.84
N LEU A 923 44.41 6.98 11.57
CA LEU A 923 43.32 7.79 11.06
C LEU A 923 42.40 6.93 10.19
N TYR A 924 41.10 7.21 10.20
CA TYR A 924 40.15 6.58 9.29
C TYR A 924 39.04 7.54 8.86
N ASP A 925 38.51 7.29 7.67
CA ASP A 925 37.33 7.99 7.15
C ASP A 925 36.07 7.43 7.84
N PRO A 926 35.32 8.25 8.61
CA PRO A 926 34.14 7.78 9.32
C PRO A 926 33.00 7.33 8.40
N VAL A 927 33.00 7.71 7.11
CA VAL A 927 31.93 7.36 6.16
C VAL A 927 32.19 6.02 5.47
N SER A 928 33.42 5.80 4.99
CA SER A 928 33.81 4.55 4.34
C SER A 928 34.32 3.49 5.31
N ALA A 929 34.62 3.88 6.55
CA ALA A 929 35.31 3.08 7.57
C ALA A 929 36.72 2.60 7.15
N GLN A 930 37.30 3.19 6.10
CA GLN A 930 38.64 2.85 5.63
C GLN A 930 39.71 3.63 6.39
N ARG A 931 40.78 2.93 6.79
CA ARG A 931 41.95 3.55 7.42
C ARG A 931 42.80 4.29 6.39
N LEU A 932 43.42 5.37 6.81
CA LEU A 932 44.38 6.09 5.99
C LEU A 932 45.68 5.31 5.95
N PRO A 933 46.31 5.14 4.78
CA PRO A 933 47.60 4.51 4.66
C PRO A 933 48.61 5.11 5.65
N ALA A 934 49.30 4.25 6.38
CA ALA A 934 50.32 4.65 7.33
C ALA A 934 51.69 4.18 6.84
N TYR A 935 52.68 5.05 6.87
CA TYR A 935 54.04 4.79 6.42
C TYR A 935 55.02 5.06 7.56
N ASP A 936 56.09 4.26 7.67
CA ASP A 936 57.18 4.54 8.61
C ASP A 936 58.12 5.65 8.10
N GLY A 937 59.13 6.00 8.91
CA GLY A 937 60.11 7.04 8.57
C GLY A 937 60.99 6.72 7.36
N THR A 938 60.92 5.49 6.82
CA THR A 938 61.60 5.05 5.59
C THR A 938 60.66 4.97 4.38
N ALA A 939 59.43 5.47 4.53
CA ALA A 939 58.35 5.42 3.54
C ALA A 939 57.85 4.00 3.20
N GLN A 940 58.06 3.01 4.08
CA GLN A 940 57.45 1.69 3.95
C GLN A 940 56.06 1.68 4.57
N ARG A 941 55.05 1.14 3.85
CA ARG A 941 53.67 1.03 4.35
C ARG A 941 53.59 0.07 5.53
N LEU A 942 52.99 0.52 6.62
CA LEU A 942 52.80 -0.22 7.88
C LEU A 942 51.63 -1.22 7.77
N PRO A 943 51.71 -2.40 8.41
CA PRO A 943 50.62 -3.38 8.43
C PRO A 943 49.33 -2.81 9.04
N ASP A 944 48.18 -3.15 8.44
CA ASP A 944 46.83 -2.71 8.84
C ASP A 944 46.64 -1.19 8.94
N ASP A 945 47.52 -0.40 8.29
CA ASP A 945 47.47 1.06 8.27
C ASP A 945 47.38 1.68 9.68
N ARG A 946 48.17 1.13 10.60
CA ARG A 946 48.26 1.57 12.00
C ARG A 946 49.71 1.74 12.45
N VAL A 947 49.93 2.71 13.33
CA VAL A 947 51.23 3.01 13.92
C VAL A 947 51.31 2.35 15.30
N SER A 948 52.36 1.57 15.56
CA SER A 948 52.62 1.04 16.89
C SER A 948 53.27 2.10 17.76
N LEU A 949 52.74 2.29 18.96
CA LEU A 949 53.18 3.27 19.95
C LEU A 949 53.91 2.63 21.14
N GLY A 950 54.18 1.32 21.06
CA GLY A 950 54.90 0.54 22.06
C GLY A 950 54.02 -0.28 23.00
N GLU A 951 54.70 -1.02 23.89
CA GLU A 951 54.07 -1.86 24.92
C GLU A 951 53.70 -1.05 26.16
N VAL A 952 52.44 -1.19 26.61
CA VAL A 952 51.95 -0.66 27.88
C VAL A 952 51.73 -1.83 28.84
N THR A 953 52.22 -1.72 30.08
CA THR A 953 52.00 -2.73 31.12
C THR A 953 50.80 -2.35 31.96
N TRP A 954 49.77 -3.21 32.00
CA TRP A 954 48.65 -3.09 32.92
C TRP A 954 49.07 -3.60 34.30
N PRO A 955 49.01 -2.77 35.34
CA PRO A 955 49.45 -3.15 36.68
C PRO A 955 48.52 -4.22 37.28
N PRO A 956 49.03 -5.08 38.19
CA PRO A 956 48.16 -5.94 38.99
C PRO A 956 47.22 -5.09 39.84
N ALA A 957 45.94 -5.46 39.90
CA ALA A 957 44.98 -4.82 40.79
C ALA A 957 45.56 -4.81 42.21
N ALA A 958 45.68 -3.61 42.81
CA ALA A 958 46.10 -3.50 44.19
C ALA A 958 45.07 -4.26 45.07
N PRO A 959 45.53 -5.07 46.04
CA PRO A 959 44.64 -5.88 46.88
C PRO A 959 43.71 -5.06 47.76
#